data_AF-W1Y6D2-F1
#
_entry.id   AF-W1Y6D2-F1
#
_cell.length_a   1.000
_cell.length_b   1.000
_cell.length_c   1.000
_cell.angle_alpha   90.00
_cell.angle_beta   90.00
_cell.angle_gamma   90.00
#
_symmetry.space_group_name_H-M   'P 1'
#
loop_
_entity.id
_entity.type
_entity.pdbx_description
1 polymer ?
#
loop_
_entity_poly.entity_id
_entity_poly.type
_entity_poly.pdbx_seq_one_letter_code
_entity_poly.pdbx_strand_id
1 'polypeptide(L)'
;MKGKKLRNIISAAIVCASVLTLTPVEASIGKTGNGTEKPFSWDNATVYFALTDRFNNGDSSNDYSYGRGLDQNGKIQDGYKGNPGAFQGGDLKGLTEKIEEGYFDDLGVNAIWITAPYEQIHGFTSGNDAGGNATSNGKGFPYYSYHGYWALDYSNIDANMGTKDDLKNFVDTAHAHGIRVVMDIVLNHVGYTTMKDADEYGFGGLKDGWKDYYYGPLTNLVGGGTEDTTYYDKTSPNWKNNWWGSDFVRSSAGYDGYPQTPQGDGWTSSLCGLPDVKTESTKEVELPPLLENKWKAEGRYDEEMASLNKFFSERNLPKTPRNYIIKWLTDYIRDYGIDGFRCDTANQVDLDSWAALNKEARVAFDEYKEKNQDKVLDENAEFWTVGESWGHGVKKDAFFTEGGFSAMINFGFKGANISNLKGIYDNLSSVNNDDDFNVLSYISSHDDSLYDRKSLRDGGTALLLAPGAVQIFYGDESGRPLKWTDRFTSDYKDQCFRSFMNWDDINNPNSDAAKTLEHWQKVGDFRNNHLAVGAGQNITLNESPYTFGRVYSKNGIMDKVVCVVGASGETSVNVNGVFNDGSKVKDAYTGNVSVVKDGKVNFKADENGVILIEKGDNAPDVSISKISSEYYSDTLDLTLSVSGADTGSYSIDGKEPVKFKNGDVITIGKDTSYDVKTTVSVYASNSDGEASQTYTYTKRNPNFTTKVYVQKPDSWSGLNAYVYNKDGSTTNEVKAWPGVPMTKESDGLYSYSLPTGFRDAKIILNDGKHQDPGVGQDGYSLKNGSKMLYENGVWSEYVESDKPQASVSKENCEFKDSLTLTLGSKNGTKSTYSINGSEEIEYKDGDKITIGQDAKPGDTIKVTLKVSDGTDTDVKSYTYTKAAEVAESKIYCKIPNGWSNVKAYIYNENVTPKKELASWPGVAMTKESDGLYSYTLKDWEEDAYVIFTDGKNQTPAVGQKGFKLTNGSNMIYDNGSWSKYEEKINPCASISKEDCEFDDSLTLTLGSKNGTKSTYSINGSEEIEYKDGDKITIGENAQPGDSIKVTLKVSNGTNTDVKNYTYTKAAKIAESKIYCKAPDGWSTVKVYIYNEDVSPKKELASWPGVTMTKESNGLYSYTLKDWEQDAYVIFTDGKNQNPGVGQKGFKLTNGNKMIYENGSWTQYNN
;
A
#
# COMPACT_ATOMS: atom_id res chain seq x y z
N MET A 1 47.11 -20.41 37.36
CA MET A 1 48.57 -20.44 37.67
C MET A 1 49.33 -20.10 36.41
N LYS A 2 50.06 -18.98 36.43
CA LYS A 2 51.51 -18.88 36.15
C LYS A 2 51.85 -19.05 34.65
N GLY A 3 52.33 -18.03 33.96
CA GLY A 3 52.83 -16.75 34.45
C GLY A 3 53.24 -15.84 33.30
N LYS A 4 53.65 -14.61 33.58
CA LYS A 4 53.67 -13.83 34.83
C LYS A 4 53.82 -12.39 34.29
N LYS A 5 52.89 -11.50 34.63
CA LYS A 5 53.09 -10.46 35.65
C LYS A 5 54.27 -9.54 35.31
N LEU A 6 54.17 -8.22 35.32
CA LEU A 6 53.16 -7.30 35.84
C LEU A 6 53.69 -5.89 35.47
N ARG A 7 52.78 -4.95 35.19
CA ARG A 7 52.69 -3.56 35.69
C ARG A 7 53.96 -2.74 35.98
N ASN A 8 53.99 -1.51 35.46
CA ASN A 8 53.80 -0.25 36.21
C ASN A 8 53.77 0.92 35.20
N ILE A 9 52.65 1.63 34.98
CA ILE A 9 52.18 2.87 35.66
C ILE A 9 53.31 3.88 35.92
N ILE A 10 53.25 5.06 35.27
CA ILE A 10 53.02 6.40 35.86
C ILE A 10 53.26 7.49 34.79
N SER A 11 52.16 8.19 34.50
CA SER A 11 51.94 9.63 34.31
C SER A 11 52.96 10.58 33.67
N ALA A 12 52.37 11.40 32.78
CA ALA A 12 52.45 12.86 32.68
C ALA A 12 53.33 13.48 31.58
N ALA A 13 52.60 13.99 30.57
CA ALA A 13 52.69 15.31 29.94
C ALA A 13 54.01 15.75 29.26
N ILE A 14 53.91 16.18 27.99
CA ILE A 14 54.12 17.58 27.55
C ILE A 14 53.88 17.68 26.02
N VAL A 15 52.91 18.55 25.68
CA VAL A 15 52.84 19.50 24.56
C VAL A 15 53.50 19.10 23.22
N CYS A 16 52.66 18.77 22.25
CA CYS A 16 52.99 18.83 20.82
C CYS A 16 52.73 20.23 20.27
N ALA A 17 53.76 20.83 19.68
CA ALA A 17 53.63 21.83 18.63
C ALA A 17 54.55 21.42 17.48
N SER A 18 53.99 20.95 16.38
CA SER A 18 54.70 20.87 15.09
C SER A 18 53.70 20.76 13.95
N VAL A 19 53.81 21.75 13.07
CA VAL A 19 53.19 21.92 11.76
C VAL A 19 53.34 20.64 10.93
N LEU A 20 52.22 20.10 10.44
CA LEU A 20 52.19 19.03 9.44
C LEU A 20 51.48 19.54 8.19
N THR A 21 52.24 19.50 7.08
CA THR A 21 51.77 19.71 5.73
C THR A 21 50.69 18.68 5.40
N LEU A 22 49.47 19.15 5.08
CA LEU A 22 48.39 18.34 4.54
C LEU A 22 48.77 17.89 3.11
N THR A 23 49.11 16.62 2.95
CA THR A 23 48.92 15.92 1.67
C THR A 23 47.47 15.46 1.59
N PRO A 24 46.78 15.64 0.46
CA PRO A 24 45.42 15.14 0.30
C PRO A 24 45.47 13.60 0.38
N VAL A 25 44.72 13.04 1.32
CA VAL A 25 44.40 11.62 1.34
C VAL A 25 43.41 11.41 0.18
N GLU A 26 43.83 10.70 -0.85
CA GLU A 26 42.89 10.13 -1.82
C GLU A 26 41.96 9.20 -1.05
N ALA A 27 40.66 9.52 -1.04
CA ALA A 27 39.63 8.67 -0.49
C ALA A 27 39.68 7.32 -1.20
N SER A 28 40.11 6.28 -0.49
CA SER A 28 39.92 4.91 -0.96
C SER A 28 38.43 4.61 -0.88
N ILE A 29 37.78 4.61 -2.05
CA ILE A 29 36.46 3.99 -2.24
C ILE A 29 36.51 2.61 -1.58
N GLY A 30 35.60 2.36 -0.63
CA GLY A 30 35.46 1.10 0.09
C GLY A 30 35.12 -0.04 -0.86
N LYS A 31 36.14 -0.57 -1.55
CA LYS A 31 36.06 -1.83 -2.29
C LYS A 31 36.44 -2.94 -1.32
N THR A 32 35.44 -3.61 -0.73
CA THR A 32 35.67 -4.93 -0.17
C THR A 32 36.11 -5.87 -1.30
N GLY A 33 37.03 -6.79 -0.98
CA GLY A 33 37.78 -7.60 -1.94
C GLY A 33 36.93 -8.61 -2.70
N ASN A 34 36.19 -8.15 -3.71
CA ASN A 34 35.86 -8.82 -4.98
C ASN A 34 34.83 -7.97 -5.74
N GLY A 35 35.23 -6.78 -6.21
CA GLY A 35 34.82 -6.17 -7.49
C GLY A 35 33.37 -6.17 -8.01
N THR A 36 32.34 -6.54 -7.26
CA THR A 36 30.93 -6.51 -7.67
C THR A 36 30.09 -5.88 -6.57
N GLU A 37 29.45 -4.76 -6.88
CA GLU A 37 28.34 -4.20 -6.10
C GLU A 37 27.30 -5.29 -5.81
N LYS A 38 26.87 -5.42 -4.55
CA LYS A 38 25.77 -6.33 -4.21
C LYS A 38 24.46 -5.69 -4.67
N PRO A 39 23.63 -6.39 -5.46
CA PRO A 39 22.36 -5.82 -5.89
C PRO A 39 21.41 -5.66 -4.69
N PHE A 40 20.65 -4.57 -4.68
CA PHE A 40 19.69 -4.26 -3.63
C PHE A 40 18.25 -4.28 -4.14
N SER A 41 17.31 -4.68 -3.28
CA SER A 41 15.87 -4.48 -3.45
C SER A 41 15.22 -4.29 -2.08
N TRP A 42 14.28 -3.36 -1.99
CA TRP A 42 13.44 -3.19 -0.80
C TRP A 42 12.65 -4.46 -0.45
N ASP A 43 12.39 -5.36 -1.40
CA ASP A 43 11.72 -6.65 -1.16
C ASP A 43 12.62 -7.65 -0.40
N ASN A 44 13.93 -7.41 -0.35
CA ASN A 44 14.89 -8.19 0.43
C ASN A 44 15.53 -7.36 1.57
N ALA A 45 15.04 -6.14 1.83
CA ALA A 45 15.64 -5.28 2.84
C ALA A 45 15.64 -5.95 4.23
N THR A 46 16.76 -5.78 4.93
CA THR A 46 16.94 -6.09 6.35
C THR A 46 17.08 -4.75 7.07
N VAL A 47 15.96 -4.23 7.55
CA VAL A 47 15.88 -2.96 8.27
C VAL A 47 16.27 -3.19 9.73
N TYR A 48 17.28 -2.51 10.24
CA TYR A 48 17.61 -2.51 11.66
C TYR A 48 17.01 -1.28 12.33
N PHE A 49 15.99 -1.45 13.16
CA PHE A 49 15.41 -0.36 13.94
C PHE A 49 16.22 -0.10 15.20
N ALA A 50 17.03 0.96 15.16
CA ALA A 50 17.78 1.48 16.28
C ALA A 50 16.99 2.62 16.94
N LEU A 51 16.56 2.39 18.18
CA LEU A 51 16.07 3.48 19.02
C LEU A 51 17.30 4.28 19.49
N THR A 52 17.56 5.42 18.84
CA THR A 52 18.86 6.12 18.90
C THR A 52 19.35 6.34 20.33
N ASP A 53 18.52 6.93 21.21
CA ASP A 53 18.85 7.19 22.63
C ASP A 53 19.22 5.94 23.45
N ARG A 54 18.81 4.76 22.99
CA ARG A 54 18.94 3.49 23.72
C ARG A 54 19.99 2.56 23.11
N PHE A 55 20.67 2.98 22.05
CA PHE A 55 21.58 2.13 21.30
C PHE A 55 23.03 2.23 21.77
N ASN A 56 23.75 3.30 21.42
CA ASN A 56 25.15 3.49 21.79
C ASN A 56 25.43 4.98 22.03
N ASN A 57 26.11 5.33 23.13
CA ASN A 57 26.45 6.71 23.49
C ASN A 57 27.88 7.00 23.02
N GLY A 58 28.01 7.72 21.90
CA GLY A 58 29.30 8.14 21.35
C GLY A 58 29.79 9.49 21.88
N ASP A 59 28.90 10.35 22.41
CA ASP A 59 29.26 11.68 22.88
C ASP A 59 28.49 12.12 24.14
N SER A 60 28.99 11.68 25.30
CA SER A 60 28.47 12.07 26.62
C SER A 60 28.44 13.59 26.90
N SER A 61 29.03 14.45 26.07
CA SER A 61 28.93 15.90 26.26
C SER A 61 27.54 16.45 25.94
N ASN A 62 26.73 15.70 25.17
CA ASN A 62 25.39 16.08 24.75
C ASN A 62 24.27 15.50 25.66
N ASP A 63 24.60 14.64 26.63
CA ASP A 63 23.66 13.88 27.49
C ASP A 63 22.62 14.75 28.22
N TYR A 64 22.94 16.00 28.50
CA TYR A 64 22.12 16.95 29.26
C TYR A 64 21.76 18.20 28.45
N SER A 65 21.69 18.08 27.12
CA SER A 65 21.32 19.20 26.25
C SER A 65 20.00 19.83 26.67
N TYR A 66 19.90 21.14 26.46
CA TYR A 66 18.83 22.01 26.96
C TYR A 66 18.66 22.03 28.50
N GLY A 67 19.55 21.37 29.26
CA GLY A 67 19.42 21.24 30.72
C GLY A 67 18.48 20.12 31.15
N ARG A 68 18.18 19.15 30.27
CA ARG A 68 17.37 17.96 30.59
C ARG A 68 17.99 17.20 31.76
N GLY A 69 17.19 16.89 32.78
CA GLY A 69 17.65 16.18 33.98
C GLY A 69 18.54 16.99 34.92
N LEU A 70 18.69 18.31 34.72
CA LEU A 70 19.44 19.20 35.59
C LEU A 70 18.53 20.09 36.44
N ASP A 71 18.94 20.34 37.68
CA ASP A 71 18.35 21.34 38.56
C ASP A 71 18.76 22.77 38.14
N GLN A 72 18.23 23.78 38.82
CA GLN A 72 18.55 25.19 38.54
C GLN A 72 20.03 25.57 38.71
N ASN A 73 20.81 24.73 39.40
CA ASN A 73 22.24 24.94 39.62
C ASN A 73 23.10 24.10 38.66
N GLY A 74 22.49 23.46 37.66
CA GLY A 74 23.17 22.60 36.69
C GLY A 74 23.60 21.24 37.26
N LYS A 75 23.03 20.79 38.39
CA LYS A 75 23.30 19.47 38.95
C LYS A 75 22.27 18.45 38.50
N ILE A 76 22.69 17.22 38.28
CA ILE A 76 21.79 16.13 37.92
C ILE A 76 20.73 15.95 39.02
N GLN A 77 19.47 16.00 38.62
CA GLN A 77 18.32 15.84 39.52
C GLN A 77 18.30 14.42 40.09
N ASP A 78 17.95 14.31 41.38
CA ASP A 78 17.73 13.01 42.01
C ASP A 78 16.56 12.28 41.33
N GLY A 79 16.77 11.01 40.97
CA GLY A 79 15.80 10.20 40.21
C GLY A 79 15.86 10.31 38.68
N TYR A 80 16.80 11.07 38.10
CA TYR A 80 17.01 11.12 36.64
C TYR A 80 17.73 9.87 36.10
N LYS A 81 18.90 9.53 36.66
CA LYS A 81 19.69 8.38 36.20
C LYS A 81 18.94 7.07 36.43
N GLY A 82 18.91 6.21 35.41
CA GLY A 82 18.23 4.92 35.45
C GLY A 82 16.71 5.01 35.39
N ASN A 83 16.16 6.21 35.12
CA ASN A 83 14.73 6.40 34.93
C ASN A 83 14.31 5.91 33.54
N PRO A 84 13.19 5.16 33.43
CA PRO A 84 12.68 4.68 32.13
C PRO A 84 12.34 5.81 31.14
N GLY A 85 11.84 6.95 31.64
CA GLY A 85 11.41 8.07 30.82
C GLY A 85 12.49 9.13 30.55
N ALA A 86 13.73 8.92 31.03
CA ALA A 86 14.85 9.82 30.77
C ALA A 86 15.62 9.43 29.50
N PHE A 87 16.34 10.40 28.94
CA PHE A 87 17.39 10.13 27.96
C PHE A 87 18.51 9.28 28.61
N GLN A 88 19.06 8.34 27.84
CA GLN A 88 20.16 7.45 28.24
C GLN A 88 21.44 7.71 27.45
N GLY A 89 21.39 8.63 26.49
CA GLY A 89 22.55 9.25 25.85
C GLY A 89 23.01 8.57 24.56
N GLY A 90 22.24 7.61 24.03
CA GLY A 90 22.54 7.09 22.71
C GLY A 90 22.37 8.16 21.61
N ASP A 91 23.27 8.19 20.63
CA ASP A 91 23.36 9.30 19.69
C ASP A 91 23.86 8.89 18.29
N LEU A 92 23.85 9.85 17.35
CA LEU A 92 24.25 9.62 15.95
C LEU A 92 25.73 9.25 15.81
N LYS A 93 26.59 9.76 16.69
CA LYS A 93 28.01 9.37 16.73
C LYS A 93 28.15 7.91 17.16
N GLY A 94 27.44 7.50 18.20
CA GLY A 94 27.44 6.12 18.67
C GLY A 94 26.89 5.15 17.62
N LEU A 95 25.89 5.55 16.84
CA LEU A 95 25.44 4.77 15.67
C LEU A 95 26.52 4.68 14.60
N THR A 96 27.20 5.79 14.29
CA THR A 96 28.29 5.83 13.30
C THR A 96 29.44 4.91 13.71
N GLU A 97 29.87 4.95 14.98
CA GLU A 97 30.90 4.06 15.53
C GLU A 97 30.56 2.59 15.28
N LYS A 98 29.28 2.19 15.43
CA LYS A 98 28.86 0.80 15.20
C LYS A 98 28.80 0.41 13.73
N ILE A 99 28.60 1.35 12.81
CA ILE A 99 28.79 1.09 11.38
C ILE A 99 30.28 0.86 11.09
N GLU A 100 31.16 1.75 11.59
CA GLU A 100 32.61 1.63 11.37
C GLU A 100 33.23 0.36 11.99
N GLU A 101 32.67 -0.12 13.11
CA GLU A 101 33.04 -1.39 13.73
C GLU A 101 32.60 -2.62 12.92
N GLY A 102 31.74 -2.47 11.90
CA GLY A 102 31.21 -3.55 11.07
C GLY A 102 30.00 -4.27 11.68
N TYR A 103 29.43 -3.77 12.78
CA TYR A 103 28.35 -4.45 13.51
C TYR A 103 27.11 -4.72 12.64
N PHE A 104 26.71 -3.73 11.84
CA PHE A 104 25.57 -3.86 10.93
C PHE A 104 25.90 -4.70 9.70
N ASP A 105 27.11 -4.57 9.17
CA ASP A 105 27.59 -5.36 8.03
C ASP A 105 27.57 -6.86 8.34
N ASP A 106 28.15 -7.24 9.49
CA ASP A 106 28.21 -8.63 9.95
C ASP A 106 26.82 -9.21 10.25
N LEU A 107 25.83 -8.37 10.54
CA LEU A 107 24.43 -8.76 10.71
C LEU A 107 23.69 -8.93 9.38
N GLY A 108 24.30 -8.58 8.24
CA GLY A 108 23.64 -8.52 6.95
C GLY A 108 22.55 -7.44 6.87
N VAL A 109 22.67 -6.38 7.66
CA VAL A 109 21.79 -5.21 7.61
C VAL A 109 22.14 -4.38 6.39
N ASN A 110 21.13 -3.95 5.63
CA ASN A 110 21.30 -3.10 4.46
C ASN A 110 20.39 -1.85 4.48
N ALA A 111 19.65 -1.65 5.57
CA ALA A 111 18.97 -0.41 5.90
C ALA A 111 18.93 -0.20 7.44
N ILE A 112 19.22 0.99 7.93
CA ILE A 112 19.08 1.35 9.36
C ILE A 112 17.90 2.33 9.50
N TRP A 113 16.91 1.96 10.31
CA TRP A 113 15.86 2.85 10.75
C TRP A 113 16.25 3.52 12.07
N ILE A 114 16.35 4.85 12.08
CA ILE A 114 16.59 5.67 13.29
C ILE A 114 15.30 6.36 13.76
N THR A 115 15.20 6.60 15.07
CA THR A 115 14.16 7.51 15.60
C THR A 115 14.29 8.89 14.99
N ALA A 116 13.18 9.63 14.96
CA ALA A 116 13.11 10.99 14.46
C ALA A 116 14.20 11.89 15.07
N PRO A 117 15.16 12.40 14.25
CA PRO A 117 16.33 13.11 14.75
C PRO A 117 16.07 14.61 14.98
N TYR A 118 14.91 15.12 14.56
CA TYR A 118 14.56 16.53 14.70
C TYR A 118 14.36 16.95 16.16
N GLU A 119 14.49 18.25 16.43
CA GLU A 119 14.47 18.82 17.77
C GLU A 119 13.16 18.54 18.49
N GLN A 120 13.26 17.88 19.64
CA GLN A 120 12.15 17.49 20.48
C GLN A 120 11.90 18.52 21.59
N ILE A 121 10.75 18.48 22.24
CA ILE A 121 10.47 19.32 23.42
C ILE A 121 11.59 19.22 24.47
N HIS A 122 11.93 20.33 25.13
CA HIS A 122 13.10 20.37 26.01
C HIS A 122 12.77 19.89 27.43
N GLY A 123 11.53 20.06 27.87
CA GLY A 123 11.07 19.59 29.18
C GLY A 123 10.53 18.16 29.19
N PHE A 124 10.04 17.73 30.35
CA PHE A 124 9.32 16.47 30.52
C PHE A 124 7.84 16.70 30.84
N THR A 125 7.03 15.67 30.60
CA THR A 125 5.70 15.47 31.19
C THR A 125 5.77 14.37 32.24
N SER A 126 4.88 14.33 33.24
CA SER A 126 4.85 13.29 34.26
C SER A 126 4.07 12.08 33.76
N GLY A 127 4.81 11.02 33.44
CA GLY A 127 4.22 9.71 33.14
C GLY A 127 3.60 9.07 34.39
N ASN A 128 2.69 8.12 34.19
CA ASN A 128 1.99 7.42 35.27
C ASN A 128 2.43 5.94 35.34
N ASP A 129 3.17 5.57 36.41
CA ASP A 129 3.65 4.19 36.62
C ASP A 129 2.50 3.17 36.73
N ALA A 130 1.28 3.60 37.08
CA ALA A 130 0.11 2.74 37.29
C ALA A 130 -0.68 2.40 36.00
N GLY A 131 -0.36 3.04 34.87
CA GLY A 131 -1.12 2.93 33.62
C GLY A 131 -2.43 3.73 33.64
N GLY A 132 -2.74 4.38 32.51
CA GLY A 132 -3.95 5.19 32.31
C GLY A 132 -3.73 6.70 32.41
N ASN A 133 -4.22 7.43 31.40
CA ASN A 133 -4.12 8.89 31.29
C ASN A 133 -5.02 9.69 32.28
N ALA A 134 -5.91 9.02 33.02
CA ALA A 134 -7.08 9.69 33.60
C ALA A 134 -7.20 9.68 35.13
N THR A 135 -6.32 9.01 35.89
CA THR A 135 -6.43 8.98 37.36
C THR A 135 -5.12 9.38 38.04
N SER A 136 -5.20 10.40 38.89
CA SER A 136 -4.10 10.91 39.73
C SER A 136 -3.84 10.01 40.95
N ASN A 137 -3.51 8.74 40.73
CA ASN A 137 -3.40 7.72 41.79
C ASN A 137 -2.12 6.87 41.72
N GLY A 138 -1.09 7.31 41.00
CA GLY A 138 0.18 6.59 40.85
C GLY A 138 1.41 7.43 41.16
N LYS A 139 2.55 6.75 41.37
CA LYS A 139 3.86 7.39 41.39
C LYS A 139 4.16 7.91 39.98
N GLY A 140 4.59 9.17 39.89
CA GLY A 140 4.97 9.79 38.63
C GLY A 140 6.42 9.50 38.25
N PHE A 141 6.75 9.72 37.00
CA PHE A 141 8.13 9.73 36.50
C PHE A 141 8.29 10.78 35.41
N PRO A 142 9.49 11.38 35.26
CA PRO A 142 9.75 12.30 34.19
C PRO A 142 9.75 11.53 32.87
N TYR A 143 8.86 11.89 31.97
CA TYR A 143 8.79 11.35 30.63
C TYR A 143 9.26 12.44 29.66
N TYR A 144 10.49 12.27 29.19
CA TYR A 144 11.11 13.07 28.15
C TYR A 144 10.88 12.44 26.77
N SER A 145 11.09 13.25 25.75
CA SER A 145 10.94 12.95 24.32
C SER A 145 12.09 12.11 23.71
N TYR A 146 12.73 11.25 24.50
CA TYR A 146 13.89 10.45 24.07
C TYR A 146 13.63 9.55 22.85
N HIS A 147 12.35 9.26 22.59
CA HIS A 147 11.89 8.39 21.52
C HIS A 147 11.68 9.11 20.17
N GLY A 148 11.77 10.45 20.11
CA GLY A 148 11.70 11.21 18.85
C GLY A 148 10.31 11.65 18.38
N TYR A 149 9.24 11.34 19.13
CA TYR A 149 7.85 11.57 18.66
C TYR A 149 7.22 12.88 19.12
N TRP A 150 7.92 13.71 19.89
CA TRP A 150 7.39 14.94 20.47
C TRP A 150 8.15 16.16 19.95
N ALA A 151 7.97 16.42 18.65
CA ALA A 151 8.64 17.51 17.94
C ALA A 151 8.36 18.88 18.56
N LEU A 152 9.40 19.68 18.72
CA LEU A 152 9.31 21.11 18.99
C LEU A 152 9.65 21.91 17.73
N ASP A 153 10.66 21.49 16.97
CA ASP A 153 11.16 22.17 15.78
C ASP A 153 11.72 21.17 14.76
N TYR A 154 11.04 21.02 13.63
CA TYR A 154 11.43 20.08 12.56
C TYR A 154 12.64 20.56 11.74
N SER A 155 13.07 21.82 11.87
CA SER A 155 14.15 22.40 11.04
C SER A 155 15.56 22.14 11.59
N ASN A 156 15.66 21.54 12.78
CA ASN A 156 16.91 21.38 13.51
C ASN A 156 17.03 19.97 14.11
N ILE A 157 18.27 19.52 14.35
CA ILE A 157 18.56 18.24 15.02
C ILE A 157 18.39 18.43 16.53
N ASP A 158 17.84 17.43 17.23
CA ASP A 158 17.83 17.43 18.69
C ASP A 158 19.26 17.33 19.22
N ALA A 159 19.67 18.32 20.02
CA ALA A 159 21.03 18.40 20.51
C ALA A 159 21.45 17.22 21.41
N ASN A 160 20.52 16.45 22.00
CA ASN A 160 20.84 15.19 22.67
C ASN A 160 21.23 14.06 21.69
N MET A 161 20.81 14.12 20.43
CA MET A 161 21.13 13.12 19.41
C MET A 161 22.37 13.49 18.59
N GLY A 162 22.73 14.77 18.52
CA GLY A 162 23.94 15.26 17.85
C GLY A 162 23.72 16.56 17.08
N THR A 163 24.53 16.78 16.06
CA THR A 163 24.50 17.95 15.19
C THR A 163 24.08 17.60 13.76
N LYS A 164 23.83 18.63 12.92
CA LYS A 164 23.61 18.45 11.47
C LYS A 164 24.79 17.73 10.80
N ASP A 165 26.02 18.03 11.22
CA ASP A 165 27.23 17.38 10.72
C ASP A 165 27.31 15.91 11.15
N ASP A 166 26.87 15.58 12.37
CA ASP A 166 26.83 14.20 12.84
C ASP A 166 25.81 13.37 12.06
N LEU A 167 24.63 13.94 11.73
CA LEU A 167 23.65 13.26 10.88
C LEU A 167 24.22 13.04 9.47
N LYS A 168 24.84 14.07 8.89
CA LYS A 168 25.49 13.95 7.58
C LYS A 168 26.56 12.87 7.58
N ASN A 169 27.41 12.83 8.61
CA ASN A 169 28.47 11.84 8.76
C ASN A 169 27.88 10.43 8.92
N PHE A 170 26.84 10.27 9.74
CA PHE A 170 26.14 9.00 9.89
C PHE A 170 25.59 8.47 8.56
N VAL A 171 24.90 9.31 7.78
CA VAL A 171 24.34 8.91 6.48
C VAL A 171 25.45 8.60 5.47
N ASP A 172 26.46 9.47 5.35
CA ASP A 172 27.60 9.24 4.45
C ASP A 172 28.35 7.93 4.81
N THR A 173 28.52 7.64 6.09
CA THR A 173 29.16 6.40 6.57
C THR A 173 28.29 5.18 6.29
N ALA A 174 26.98 5.26 6.54
CA ALA A 174 26.05 4.18 6.19
C ALA A 174 26.09 3.87 4.68
N HIS A 175 26.02 4.90 3.84
CA HIS A 175 26.10 4.78 2.39
C HIS A 175 27.44 4.19 1.93
N ALA A 176 28.56 4.58 2.55
CA ALA A 176 29.86 3.99 2.23
C ALA A 176 29.96 2.49 2.54
N HIS A 177 29.10 1.98 3.42
CA HIS A 177 28.97 0.55 3.75
C HIS A 177 27.84 -0.15 2.96
N GLY A 178 27.19 0.53 2.01
CA GLY A 178 26.08 -0.04 1.24
C GLY A 178 24.77 -0.13 2.04
N ILE A 179 24.65 0.62 3.14
CA ILE A 179 23.52 0.64 4.07
C ILE A 179 22.68 1.90 3.84
N ARG A 180 21.38 1.72 3.63
CA ARG A 180 20.41 2.83 3.46
C ARG A 180 19.95 3.36 4.82
N VAL A 181 19.51 4.61 4.89
CA VAL A 181 18.99 5.23 6.11
C VAL A 181 17.50 5.51 5.98
N VAL A 182 16.72 4.92 6.89
CA VAL A 182 15.28 5.16 7.04
C VAL A 182 15.07 6.05 8.27
N MET A 183 14.32 7.14 8.12
CA MET A 183 14.05 8.07 9.20
C MET A 183 12.62 7.91 9.70
N ASP A 184 12.42 7.81 11.01
CA ASP A 184 11.09 7.97 11.58
C ASP A 184 10.57 9.39 11.37
N ILE A 185 9.30 9.52 11.01
CA ILE A 185 8.66 10.83 10.83
C ILE A 185 7.28 10.86 11.46
N VAL A 186 6.92 12.04 12.01
CA VAL A 186 5.61 12.33 12.57
C VAL A 186 4.99 13.48 11.80
N LEU A 187 3.96 13.18 11.01
CA LEU A 187 3.13 14.17 10.32
C LEU A 187 1.89 14.58 11.15
N ASN A 188 1.44 13.68 12.03
CA ASN A 188 0.20 13.76 12.79
C ASN A 188 0.18 14.86 13.86
N HIS A 189 1.24 14.96 14.68
CA HIS A 189 1.24 15.78 15.88
C HIS A 189 2.59 16.41 16.17
N VAL A 190 2.59 17.40 17.05
CA VAL A 190 3.78 17.97 17.70
C VAL A 190 3.86 17.49 19.15
N GLY A 191 4.95 17.83 19.85
CA GLY A 191 5.13 17.48 21.26
C GLY A 191 4.13 18.16 22.20
N TYR A 192 3.97 17.56 23.39
CA TYR A 192 3.21 18.17 24.48
C TYR A 192 3.79 19.54 24.88
N THR A 193 2.95 20.38 25.49
CA THR A 193 3.48 21.53 26.22
C THR A 193 4.25 21.06 27.45
N THR A 194 5.43 21.66 27.70
CA THR A 194 6.18 21.48 28.94
C THR A 194 6.36 22.82 29.66
N MET A 195 6.53 22.76 30.99
CA MET A 195 6.75 23.97 31.79
C MET A 195 8.05 24.68 31.41
N LYS A 196 9.06 23.92 31.01
CA LYS A 196 10.34 24.46 30.56
C LYS A 196 10.20 25.22 29.24
N ASP A 197 9.60 24.59 28.23
CA ASP A 197 9.42 25.22 26.92
C ASP A 197 8.51 26.47 27.03
N ALA A 198 7.46 26.40 27.86
CA ALA A 198 6.57 27.53 28.13
C ALA A 198 7.30 28.72 28.79
N ASP A 199 8.18 28.48 29.76
CA ASP A 199 9.01 29.52 30.40
C ASP A 199 10.05 30.09 29.43
N GLU A 200 10.70 29.23 28.65
CA GLU A 200 11.80 29.57 27.76
C GLU A 200 11.37 30.39 26.54
N TYR A 201 10.25 30.00 25.91
CA TYR A 201 9.74 30.66 24.70
C TYR A 201 8.53 31.56 24.95
N GLY A 202 8.11 31.71 26.20
CA GLY A 202 7.07 32.66 26.61
C GLY A 202 5.68 32.34 26.06
N PHE A 203 5.35 31.07 25.85
CA PHE A 203 3.99 30.64 25.51
C PHE A 203 3.23 30.10 26.72
N GLY A 204 1.90 30.19 26.66
CA GLY A 204 1.03 29.76 27.74
C GLY A 204 1.16 30.56 29.05
N GLY A 205 0.76 29.96 30.17
CA GLY A 205 0.85 30.59 31.49
C GLY A 205 1.25 29.59 32.55
N LEU A 206 2.20 29.97 33.41
CA LEU A 206 2.69 29.15 34.52
C LEU A 206 2.30 29.78 35.87
N LYS A 207 1.76 28.96 36.76
CA LYS A 207 1.39 29.34 38.13
C LYS A 207 2.57 29.21 39.08
N ASP A 208 2.53 29.94 40.19
CA ASP A 208 3.57 29.89 41.24
C ASP A 208 3.84 28.46 41.72
N GLY A 209 5.11 28.16 42.03
CA GLY A 209 5.55 26.84 42.50
C GLY A 209 5.94 25.85 41.41
N TRP A 210 5.71 26.15 40.12
CA TRP A 210 6.07 25.26 39.01
C TRP A 210 7.57 24.93 38.98
N LYS A 211 8.44 25.90 39.31
CA LYS A 211 9.90 25.72 39.32
C LYS A 211 10.35 24.71 40.36
N ASP A 212 9.75 24.74 41.55
CA ASP A 212 10.07 23.80 42.63
C ASP A 212 9.65 22.37 42.26
N TYR A 213 8.54 22.24 41.54
CA TYR A 213 8.07 20.95 41.01
C TYR A 213 8.97 20.43 39.89
N TYR A 214 9.28 21.26 38.89
CA TYR A 214 10.05 20.87 37.71
C TYR A 214 11.53 20.57 38.04
N TYR A 215 12.17 21.46 38.81
CA TYR A 215 13.59 21.35 39.16
C TYR A 215 13.85 20.55 40.46
N GLY A 216 12.80 20.14 41.17
CA GLY A 216 12.90 19.33 42.39
C GLY A 216 13.33 17.88 42.15
N PRO A 217 13.34 17.04 43.19
CA PRO A 217 13.63 15.61 43.06
C PRO A 217 12.57 14.89 42.20
N LEU A 218 13.01 14.23 41.13
CA LEU A 218 12.12 13.52 40.18
C LEU A 218 11.50 12.25 40.81
N THR A 219 12.04 11.81 41.95
CA THR A 219 11.47 10.73 42.78
C THR A 219 10.15 11.10 43.44
N ASN A 220 9.82 12.40 43.52
CA ASN A 220 8.62 12.95 44.16
C ASN A 220 7.49 13.27 43.17
N LEU A 221 7.65 12.98 41.88
CA LEU A 221 6.62 13.26 40.89
C LEU A 221 5.35 12.46 41.16
N VAL A 222 4.22 13.08 40.85
CA VAL A 222 2.89 12.47 40.90
C VAL A 222 2.43 12.28 39.47
N GLY A 223 2.00 11.07 39.12
CA GLY A 223 1.53 10.74 37.77
C GLY A 223 0.10 11.23 37.52
N GLY A 224 -0.24 11.42 36.24
CA GLY A 224 -1.54 11.91 35.78
C GLY A 224 -1.52 13.41 35.44
N GLY A 225 -2.68 14.01 35.19
CA GLY A 225 -2.81 15.42 34.75
C GLY A 225 -2.49 16.48 35.82
N THR A 226 -1.57 16.21 36.75
CA THR A 226 -1.19 17.13 37.82
C THR A 226 -0.61 18.43 37.27
N GLU A 227 0.27 18.36 36.27
CA GLU A 227 0.83 19.58 35.66
C GLU A 227 -0.23 20.41 34.97
N ASP A 228 -1.04 19.75 34.14
CA ASP A 228 -2.15 20.33 33.41
C ASP A 228 -3.15 21.09 34.32
N THR A 229 -3.43 20.55 35.50
CA THR A 229 -4.40 21.13 36.45
C THR A 229 -3.76 22.12 37.44
N THR A 230 -2.51 21.88 37.84
CA THR A 230 -1.89 22.60 38.96
C THR A 230 -1.02 23.76 38.51
N TYR A 231 -0.19 23.57 37.48
CA TYR A 231 0.87 24.51 37.14
C TYR A 231 0.59 25.33 35.88
N TYR A 232 -0.29 24.88 35.00
CA TYR A 232 -0.70 25.69 33.86
C TYR A 232 -1.88 26.62 34.18
N ASP A 233 -1.76 27.88 33.78
CA ASP A 233 -2.87 28.81 33.61
C ASP A 233 -3.40 28.72 32.18
N LYS A 234 -4.47 27.93 32.00
CA LYS A 234 -5.11 27.72 30.71
C LYS A 234 -5.77 28.98 30.13
N THR A 235 -5.98 30.01 30.94
CA THR A 235 -6.63 31.26 30.52
C THR A 235 -5.65 32.32 30.03
N SER A 236 -4.34 32.06 30.12
CA SER A 236 -3.30 32.98 29.65
C SER A 236 -3.45 33.26 28.15
N PRO A 237 -3.50 34.54 27.71
CA PRO A 237 -3.58 34.87 26.29
C PRO A 237 -2.29 34.52 25.53
N ASN A 238 -1.20 34.21 26.21
CA ASN A 238 0.03 33.77 25.56
C ASN A 238 -0.11 32.39 24.90
N TRP A 239 -1.11 31.58 25.29
CA TRP A 239 -1.42 30.34 24.55
C TRP A 239 -1.75 30.66 23.09
N LYS A 240 -2.74 31.52 22.84
CA LYS A 240 -3.12 31.91 21.48
C LYS A 240 -2.09 32.76 20.75
N ASN A 241 -1.30 33.55 21.47
CA ASN A 241 -0.42 34.55 20.85
C ASN A 241 0.98 34.01 20.52
N ASN A 242 1.51 33.06 21.31
CA ASN A 242 2.94 32.71 21.28
C ASN A 242 3.23 31.22 21.07
N TRP A 243 2.22 30.35 21.03
CA TRP A 243 2.42 28.91 20.82
C TRP A 243 2.35 28.53 19.32
N TRP A 244 1.70 27.42 18.97
CA TRP A 244 1.61 26.93 17.58
C TRP A 244 0.59 27.68 16.70
N GLY A 245 -0.30 28.48 17.29
CA GLY A 245 -1.50 29.01 16.63
C GLY A 245 -2.62 27.96 16.45
N SER A 246 -3.87 28.36 16.67
CA SER A 246 -5.04 27.48 16.58
C SER A 246 -5.41 27.07 15.15
N ASP A 247 -4.86 27.75 14.15
CA ASP A 247 -5.02 27.38 12.75
C ASP A 247 -4.01 26.31 12.32
N PHE A 248 -2.89 26.15 13.04
CA PHE A 248 -1.87 25.15 12.75
C PHE A 248 -2.14 23.83 13.47
N VAL A 249 -2.36 23.89 14.78
CA VAL A 249 -2.67 22.72 15.62
C VAL A 249 -4.00 22.85 16.32
N ARG A 250 -4.62 21.72 16.66
CA ARG A 250 -5.73 21.64 17.61
C ARG A 250 -5.28 20.91 18.87
N SER A 251 -5.90 21.24 20.00
CA SER A 251 -5.53 20.69 21.29
C SER A 251 -6.76 20.30 22.12
N SER A 252 -6.70 19.09 22.67
CA SER A 252 -7.70 18.60 23.62
C SER A 252 -7.57 19.15 25.05
N ALA A 253 -6.53 19.94 25.33
CA ALA A 253 -6.26 20.42 26.69
C ALA A 253 -7.07 21.68 27.09
N GLY A 254 -7.75 22.33 26.14
CA GLY A 254 -8.63 23.47 26.41
C GLY A 254 -7.90 24.75 26.83
N TYR A 255 -6.79 25.09 26.15
CA TYR A 255 -6.05 26.34 26.35
C TYR A 255 -6.75 27.55 25.68
N ASP A 256 -6.50 28.78 26.15
CA ASP A 256 -7.07 30.00 25.54
C ASP A 256 -6.76 30.07 24.04
N GLY A 257 -7.80 30.29 23.23
CA GLY A 257 -7.73 30.28 21.77
C GLY A 257 -7.69 28.90 21.10
N TYR A 258 -7.65 27.80 21.86
CA TYR A 258 -7.69 26.43 21.34
C TYR A 258 -8.98 25.74 21.80
N PRO A 259 -10.01 25.64 20.94
CA PRO A 259 -11.21 24.89 21.26
C PRO A 259 -10.85 23.45 21.65
N GLN A 260 -11.43 22.97 22.74
CA GLN A 260 -11.20 21.61 23.20
C GLN A 260 -11.71 20.61 22.17
N THR A 261 -10.80 19.84 21.58
CA THR A 261 -11.11 18.80 20.60
C THR A 261 -11.21 17.41 21.23
N PRO A 262 -11.88 16.45 20.56
CA PRO A 262 -11.91 15.07 21.01
C PRO A 262 -10.50 14.48 21.16
N GLN A 263 -10.32 13.64 22.17
CA GLN A 263 -9.19 12.72 22.27
C GLN A 263 -9.60 11.36 21.72
N GLY A 264 -8.68 10.70 21.03
CA GLY A 264 -8.88 9.34 20.55
C GLY A 264 -8.37 9.14 19.13
N ASP A 265 -8.81 8.04 18.51
CA ASP A 265 -8.43 7.67 17.16
C ASP A 265 -9.22 8.48 16.11
N GLY A 266 -8.50 8.99 15.11
CA GLY A 266 -9.01 9.70 13.95
C GLY A 266 -8.19 10.95 13.63
N TRP A 267 -8.06 11.26 12.34
CA TRP A 267 -7.22 12.35 11.82
C TRP A 267 -7.69 13.79 12.11
N THR A 268 -8.69 13.94 12.99
CA THR A 268 -9.09 15.26 13.52
C THR A 268 -9.14 15.26 15.06
N SER A 269 -8.49 14.28 15.69
CA SER A 269 -8.53 14.04 17.14
C SER A 269 -7.13 14.09 17.73
N SER A 270 -6.99 14.58 18.95
CA SER A 270 -5.70 14.53 19.66
C SER A 270 -5.42 13.11 20.14
N LEU A 271 -4.53 12.38 19.46
CA LEU A 271 -4.07 11.07 19.91
C LEU A 271 -3.34 11.21 21.26
N CYS A 272 -3.80 10.50 22.29
CA CYS A 272 -3.24 10.56 23.66
C CYS A 272 -3.14 11.97 24.28
N GLY A 273 -3.84 12.97 23.72
CA GLY A 273 -3.76 14.36 24.15
C GLY A 273 -2.66 15.19 23.47
N LEU A 274 -1.90 14.60 22.53
CA LEU A 274 -0.90 15.31 21.73
C LEU A 274 -1.58 16.42 20.89
N PRO A 275 -0.94 17.60 20.74
CA PRO A 275 -1.46 18.64 19.85
C PRO A 275 -1.40 18.14 18.39
N ASP A 276 -2.57 18.01 17.80
CA ASP A 276 -2.78 17.43 16.48
C ASP A 276 -2.58 18.52 15.41
N VAL A 277 -1.70 18.26 14.44
CA VAL A 277 -1.47 19.13 13.29
C VAL A 277 -2.69 19.03 12.39
N LYS A 278 -3.22 20.17 11.95
CA LYS A 278 -4.37 20.20 11.03
C LYS A 278 -3.96 19.86 9.59
N THR A 279 -3.57 18.61 9.37
CA THR A 279 -3.07 18.08 8.10
C THR A 279 -4.11 18.16 6.98
N GLU A 280 -5.38 18.02 7.32
CA GLU A 280 -6.53 18.12 6.41
C GLU A 280 -6.89 19.57 6.04
N SER A 281 -6.32 20.56 6.74
CA SER A 281 -6.64 21.97 6.52
C SER A 281 -6.01 22.50 5.24
N THR A 282 -6.85 23.05 4.36
CA THR A 282 -6.43 23.78 3.15
C THR A 282 -6.21 25.27 3.40
N LYS A 283 -6.45 25.75 4.62
CA LYS A 283 -6.26 27.15 5.00
C LYS A 283 -4.77 27.50 5.03
N GLU A 284 -4.37 28.55 4.33
CA GLU A 284 -3.04 29.12 4.47
C GLU A 284 -2.85 29.76 5.84
N VAL A 285 -1.70 29.50 6.44
CA VAL A 285 -1.30 29.95 7.77
C VAL A 285 0.10 30.58 7.71
N GLU A 286 0.32 31.53 8.60
CA GLU A 286 1.65 32.07 8.83
C GLU A 286 2.50 31.09 9.66
N LEU A 287 3.80 31.38 9.76
CA LEU A 287 4.70 30.64 10.62
C LEU A 287 4.18 30.64 12.08
N PRO A 288 4.18 29.50 12.78
CA PRO A 288 3.84 29.45 14.19
C PRO A 288 4.67 30.45 15.03
N PRO A 289 4.02 31.28 15.88
CA PRO A 289 4.71 32.26 16.72
C PRO A 289 5.82 31.66 17.60
N LEU A 290 5.64 30.42 18.07
CA LEU A 290 6.67 29.67 18.80
C LEU A 290 7.97 29.57 17.99
N LEU A 291 7.90 29.13 16.73
CA LEU A 291 9.06 28.97 15.87
C LEU A 291 9.65 30.32 15.49
N GLU A 292 8.82 31.33 15.22
CA GLU A 292 9.28 32.70 14.98
C GLU A 292 10.12 33.23 16.15
N ASN A 293 9.63 33.09 17.38
CA ASN A 293 10.31 33.56 18.58
C ASN A 293 11.62 32.79 18.82
N LYS A 294 11.57 31.46 18.70
CA LYS A 294 12.74 30.58 18.84
C LYS A 294 13.82 30.92 17.82
N TRP A 295 13.48 30.96 16.53
CA TRP A 295 14.44 31.22 15.47
C TRP A 295 15.05 32.63 15.55
N LYS A 296 14.31 33.62 16.07
CA LYS A 296 14.86 34.95 16.36
C LYS A 296 15.85 34.92 17.52
N ALA A 297 15.54 34.18 18.59
CA ALA A 297 16.44 34.03 19.74
C ALA A 297 17.75 33.33 19.34
N GLU A 298 17.68 32.38 18.40
CA GLU A 298 18.82 31.64 17.87
C GLU A 298 19.58 32.38 16.75
N GLY A 299 19.01 33.46 16.21
CA GLY A 299 19.60 34.20 15.09
C GLY A 299 19.48 33.52 13.72
N ARG A 300 18.60 32.52 13.58
CA ARG A 300 18.35 31.78 12.32
C ARG A 300 17.09 32.18 11.55
N TYR A 301 16.27 33.08 12.10
CA TYR A 301 14.97 33.44 11.51
C TYR A 301 15.02 33.80 10.02
N ASP A 302 15.97 34.67 9.62
CA ASP A 302 16.05 35.13 8.23
C ASP A 302 16.44 33.99 7.26
N GLU A 303 17.32 33.07 7.70
CA GLU A 303 17.74 31.90 6.93
C GLU A 303 16.58 30.91 6.74
N GLU A 304 15.89 30.57 7.83
CA GLU A 304 14.75 29.64 7.78
C GLU A 304 13.59 30.21 6.95
N MET A 305 13.30 31.50 7.06
CA MET A 305 12.28 32.17 6.26
C MET A 305 12.67 32.23 4.78
N ALA A 306 13.95 32.45 4.45
CA ALA A 306 14.43 32.39 3.08
C ALA A 306 14.26 30.98 2.48
N SER A 307 14.62 29.94 3.24
CA SER A 307 14.43 28.53 2.86
C SER A 307 12.95 28.21 2.64
N LEU A 308 12.06 28.58 3.58
CA LEU A 308 10.61 28.39 3.45
C LEU A 308 10.05 29.10 2.21
N ASN A 309 10.36 30.39 2.03
CA ASN A 309 9.83 31.16 0.91
C ASN A 309 10.31 30.60 -0.44
N LYS A 310 11.55 30.12 -0.52
CA LYS A 310 12.08 29.45 -1.70
C LYS A 310 11.28 28.17 -2.00
N PHE A 311 11.12 27.28 -1.02
CA PHE A 311 10.38 26.03 -1.18
C PHE A 311 8.95 26.27 -1.68
N PHE A 312 8.18 27.12 -0.99
CA PHE A 312 6.78 27.37 -1.37
C PHE A 312 6.65 28.05 -2.74
N SER A 313 7.58 28.95 -3.07
CA SER A 313 7.62 29.61 -4.38
C SER A 313 7.97 28.66 -5.51
N GLU A 314 8.98 27.79 -5.34
CA GLU A 314 9.43 26.86 -6.38
C GLU A 314 8.42 25.73 -6.62
N ARG A 315 7.76 25.27 -5.55
CA ARG A 315 6.75 24.21 -5.62
C ARG A 315 5.36 24.70 -5.99
N ASN A 316 5.11 26.01 -5.92
CA ASN A 316 3.78 26.60 -6.06
C ASN A 316 2.76 25.92 -5.13
N LEU A 317 3.14 25.75 -3.86
CA LEU A 317 2.30 25.12 -2.82
C LEU A 317 1.77 26.18 -1.85
N PRO A 318 0.51 26.06 -1.39
CA PRO A 318 -0.02 26.93 -0.35
C PRO A 318 0.68 26.67 0.99
N LYS A 319 0.83 27.70 1.81
CA LYS A 319 1.42 27.63 3.16
C LYS A 319 0.45 27.03 4.17
N THR A 320 0.09 25.75 4.02
CA THR A 320 -0.78 25.03 4.96
C THR A 320 0.03 24.31 6.05
N PRO A 321 -0.57 23.96 7.21
CA PRO A 321 0.13 23.25 8.28
C PRO A 321 0.83 21.98 7.77
N ARG A 322 0.13 21.17 6.96
CA ARG A 322 0.69 20.01 6.27
C ARG A 322 1.95 20.34 5.47
N ASN A 323 1.87 21.36 4.60
CA ASN A 323 2.96 21.63 3.67
C ASN A 323 4.20 22.23 4.36
N TYR A 324 4.04 22.90 5.51
CA TYR A 324 5.17 23.26 6.37
C TYR A 324 5.90 22.02 6.89
N ILE A 325 5.16 21.03 7.42
CA ILE A 325 5.76 19.79 7.94
C ILE A 325 6.40 18.98 6.81
N ILE A 326 5.73 18.84 5.65
CA ILE A 326 6.29 18.19 4.46
C ILE A 326 7.60 18.87 4.03
N LYS A 327 7.63 20.21 3.99
CA LYS A 327 8.86 20.95 3.69
C LYS A 327 9.98 20.50 4.63
N TRP A 328 9.76 20.55 5.94
CA TRP A 328 10.84 20.31 6.90
C TRP A 328 11.30 18.86 6.87
N LEU A 329 10.38 17.90 6.75
CA LEU A 329 10.73 16.49 6.62
C LEU A 329 11.53 16.20 5.34
N THR A 330 11.13 16.79 4.22
CA THR A 330 11.79 16.52 2.93
C THR A 330 13.13 17.23 2.76
N ASP A 331 13.45 18.24 3.57
CA ASP A 331 14.78 18.83 3.61
C ASP A 331 15.84 17.84 4.12
N TYR A 332 15.47 16.91 5.01
CA TYR A 332 16.40 15.84 5.43
C TYR A 332 16.83 14.95 4.26
N ILE A 333 15.94 14.72 3.31
CA ILE A 333 16.24 13.98 2.08
C ILE A 333 17.20 14.80 1.21
N ARG A 334 16.88 16.09 0.98
CA ARG A 334 17.68 16.98 0.12
C ARG A 334 19.08 17.24 0.65
N ASP A 335 19.22 17.35 1.97
CA ASP A 335 20.45 17.81 2.60
C ASP A 335 21.37 16.65 2.96
N TYR A 336 20.81 15.49 3.33
CA TYR A 336 21.59 14.35 3.84
C TYR A 336 21.51 13.10 2.97
N GLY A 337 20.45 12.90 2.18
CA GLY A 337 20.28 11.69 1.38
C GLY A 337 19.58 10.56 2.13
N ILE A 338 18.61 10.87 2.99
CA ILE A 338 17.74 9.85 3.59
C ILE A 338 17.08 9.02 2.47
N ASP A 339 17.06 7.70 2.62
CA ASP A 339 16.61 6.75 1.58
C ASP A 339 15.14 6.32 1.75
N GLY A 340 14.59 6.53 2.95
CA GLY A 340 13.20 6.21 3.22
C GLY A 340 12.63 6.80 4.50
N PHE A 341 11.31 6.74 4.64
CA PHE A 341 10.59 7.13 5.85
C PHE A 341 9.80 5.97 6.45
N ARG A 342 9.91 5.81 7.78
CA ARG A 342 8.91 5.12 8.58
C ARG A 342 7.91 6.16 9.08
N CYS A 343 6.66 6.04 8.66
CA CYS A 343 5.62 7.03 8.94
C CYS A 343 4.81 6.60 10.16
N ASP A 344 4.98 7.35 11.25
CA ASP A 344 4.29 7.15 12.51
C ASP A 344 2.77 7.36 12.37
N THR A 345 2.00 6.60 13.14
CA THR A 345 0.55 6.79 13.32
C THR A 345 -0.21 6.99 12.01
N ALA A 346 0.06 6.17 10.99
CA ALA A 346 -0.48 6.33 9.63
C ALA A 346 -2.01 6.37 9.57
N ASN A 347 -2.69 5.70 10.50
CA ASN A 347 -4.15 5.70 10.64
C ASN A 347 -4.74 6.98 11.26
N GLN A 348 -3.90 7.90 11.73
CA GLN A 348 -4.27 9.18 12.35
C GLN A 348 -4.07 10.37 11.42
N VAL A 349 -3.72 10.14 10.15
CA VAL A 349 -3.58 11.19 9.14
C VAL A 349 -4.37 10.79 7.90
N ASP A 350 -4.99 11.75 7.23
CA ASP A 350 -5.74 11.48 6.00
C ASP A 350 -4.81 11.01 4.86
N LEU A 351 -5.34 10.18 3.96
CA LEU A 351 -4.54 9.58 2.89
C LEU A 351 -4.00 10.62 1.88
N ASP A 352 -4.72 11.71 1.64
CA ASP A 352 -4.25 12.78 0.74
C ASP A 352 -2.99 13.45 1.30
N SER A 353 -2.91 13.60 2.62
CA SER A 353 -1.72 14.11 3.29
C SER A 353 -0.52 13.18 3.17
N TRP A 354 -0.73 11.86 3.27
CA TRP A 354 0.32 10.87 3.00
C TRP A 354 0.76 10.89 1.53
N ALA A 355 -0.19 10.97 0.60
CA ALA A 355 0.09 11.07 -0.83
C ALA A 355 0.96 12.29 -1.15
N ALA A 356 0.64 13.44 -0.53
CA ALA A 356 1.40 14.67 -0.68
C ALA A 356 2.84 14.53 -0.16
N LEU A 357 3.04 13.94 1.03
CA LEU A 357 4.36 13.69 1.60
C LEU A 357 5.16 12.73 0.70
N ASN A 358 4.58 11.59 0.33
CA ASN A 358 5.25 10.55 -0.47
C ASN A 358 5.65 11.09 -1.86
N LYS A 359 4.80 11.91 -2.48
CA LYS A 359 5.13 12.58 -3.74
C LYS A 359 6.32 13.52 -3.56
N GLU A 360 6.28 14.41 -2.57
CA GLU A 360 7.35 15.40 -2.36
C GLU A 360 8.67 14.73 -1.93
N ALA A 361 8.60 13.64 -1.17
CA ALA A 361 9.78 12.88 -0.76
C ALA A 361 10.50 12.23 -1.97
N ARG A 362 9.75 11.67 -2.93
CA ARG A 362 10.33 11.17 -4.19
C ARG A 362 11.01 12.28 -4.99
N VAL A 363 10.37 13.45 -5.09
CA VAL A 363 10.98 14.62 -5.74
C VAL A 363 12.26 15.06 -5.02
N ALA A 364 12.23 15.13 -3.68
CA ALA A 364 13.40 15.48 -2.88
C ALA A 364 14.56 14.48 -3.06
N PHE A 365 14.25 13.19 -3.17
CA PHE A 365 15.24 12.15 -3.39
C PHE A 365 15.88 12.23 -4.77
N ASP A 366 15.08 12.50 -5.81
CA ASP A 366 15.60 12.73 -7.16
C ASP A 366 16.49 13.99 -7.21
N GLU A 367 16.11 15.07 -6.51
CA GLU A 367 16.94 16.27 -6.38
C GLU A 367 18.25 16.00 -5.62
N TYR A 368 18.22 15.15 -4.60
CA TYR A 368 19.44 14.73 -3.90
C TYR A 368 20.36 13.95 -4.84
N LYS A 369 19.83 12.96 -5.57
CA LYS A 369 20.60 12.14 -6.52
C LYS A 369 21.21 12.99 -7.63
N GLU A 370 20.47 13.96 -8.16
CA GLU A 370 20.97 14.88 -9.19
C GLU A 370 22.15 15.72 -8.70
N LYS A 371 22.09 16.19 -7.45
CA LYS A 371 23.12 17.06 -6.86
C LYS A 371 24.34 16.30 -6.32
N ASN A 372 24.17 15.03 -5.97
CA ASN A 372 25.17 14.21 -5.26
C ASN A 372 25.48 12.91 -6.01
N GLN A 373 25.70 12.97 -7.33
CA GLN A 373 25.91 11.81 -8.21
C GLN A 373 27.04 10.87 -7.72
N ASP A 374 28.06 11.40 -7.05
CA ASP A 374 29.18 10.65 -6.47
C ASP A 374 28.84 9.92 -5.16
N LYS A 375 27.67 10.21 -4.58
CA LYS A 375 27.17 9.62 -3.33
C LYS A 375 25.92 8.75 -3.53
N VAL A 376 25.39 8.67 -4.75
CA VAL A 376 24.22 7.84 -5.03
C VAL A 376 24.59 6.37 -4.85
N LEU A 377 23.96 5.72 -3.87
CA LEU A 377 24.07 4.28 -3.61
C LEU A 377 23.53 3.44 -4.76
N ASP A 378 22.28 3.69 -5.16
CA ASP A 378 21.60 2.96 -6.24
C ASP A 378 20.92 3.97 -7.17
N GLU A 379 21.36 4.06 -8.42
CA GLU A 379 20.76 4.98 -9.39
C GLU A 379 19.26 4.69 -9.64
N ASN A 380 18.88 3.41 -9.55
CA ASN A 380 17.53 2.94 -9.84
C ASN A 380 16.64 2.77 -8.58
N ALA A 381 17.15 3.05 -7.38
CA ALA A 381 16.30 2.97 -6.19
C ALA A 381 15.29 4.11 -6.15
N GLU A 382 14.08 3.76 -5.71
CA GLU A 382 13.04 4.72 -5.35
C GLU A 382 13.07 5.01 -3.86
N PHE A 383 12.63 6.21 -3.49
CA PHE A 383 12.43 6.57 -2.09
C PHE A 383 11.38 5.66 -1.45
N TRP A 384 11.73 5.02 -0.34
CA TRP A 384 10.89 3.98 0.27
C TRP A 384 10.13 4.50 1.47
N THR A 385 8.80 4.34 1.47
CA THR A 385 7.98 4.74 2.61
C THR A 385 7.21 3.56 3.17
N VAL A 386 7.28 3.41 4.50
CA VAL A 386 6.56 2.38 5.24
C VAL A 386 5.65 3.00 6.29
N GLY A 387 4.35 2.69 6.21
CA GLY A 387 3.35 3.21 7.16
C GLY A 387 3.10 2.28 8.33
N GLU A 388 2.96 2.84 9.53
CA GLU A 388 2.43 2.15 10.70
C GLU A 388 0.91 2.35 10.82
N SER A 389 0.13 1.33 10.43
CA SER A 389 -1.30 1.27 10.75
C SER A 389 -1.58 0.05 11.60
N TRP A 390 -1.98 0.25 12.86
CA TRP A 390 -2.22 -0.83 13.82
C TRP A 390 -3.13 -1.92 13.27
N GLY A 391 -2.66 -3.17 13.34
CA GLY A 391 -3.39 -4.34 12.86
C GLY A 391 -3.34 -4.58 11.34
N HIS A 392 -2.56 -3.78 10.60
CA HIS A 392 -2.30 -4.05 9.19
C HIS A 392 -1.48 -5.34 9.01
N GLY A 393 -1.66 -6.02 7.88
CA GLY A 393 -1.03 -7.31 7.58
C GLY A 393 -0.65 -7.42 6.11
N VAL A 394 -0.64 -8.64 5.57
CA VAL A 394 -0.30 -8.91 4.17
C VAL A 394 -1.52 -8.65 3.27
N LYS A 395 -1.76 -7.38 2.94
CA LYS A 395 -2.79 -6.95 1.99
C LYS A 395 -2.42 -5.62 1.36
N LYS A 396 -2.89 -5.39 0.13
CA LYS A 396 -2.82 -4.10 -0.57
C LYS A 396 -4.17 -3.39 -0.43
N ASP A 397 -4.18 -2.18 0.09
CA ASP A 397 -5.38 -1.35 0.26
C ASP A 397 -5.09 0.14 -0.02
N ALA A 398 -5.98 1.04 0.43
CA ALA A 398 -5.92 2.46 0.12
C ALA A 398 -4.62 3.15 0.59
N PHE A 399 -3.89 2.60 1.55
CA PHE A 399 -2.55 3.13 1.90
C PHE A 399 -1.57 3.07 0.72
N PHE A 400 -1.68 2.05 -0.13
CA PHE A 400 -0.84 1.91 -1.33
C PHE A 400 -1.39 2.75 -2.48
N THR A 401 -2.70 2.65 -2.77
CA THR A 401 -3.28 3.25 -3.99
C THR A 401 -3.58 4.74 -3.86
N GLU A 402 -3.96 5.20 -2.67
CA GLU A 402 -4.31 6.60 -2.39
C GLU A 402 -3.20 7.27 -1.59
N GLY A 403 -2.73 6.63 -0.50
CA GLY A 403 -1.64 7.16 0.33
C GLY A 403 -0.26 7.11 -0.33
N GLY A 404 -0.04 6.27 -1.34
CA GLY A 404 1.23 6.17 -2.08
C GLY A 404 2.39 5.53 -1.31
N PHE A 405 2.09 4.71 -0.29
CA PHE A 405 3.11 3.98 0.47
C PHE A 405 3.76 2.86 -0.35
N SER A 406 5.08 2.69 -0.17
CA SER A 406 5.82 1.55 -0.73
C SER A 406 5.57 0.27 0.06
N ALA A 407 5.40 0.38 1.38
CA ALA A 407 5.15 -0.74 2.27
C ALA A 407 4.24 -0.36 3.45
N MET A 408 3.69 -1.37 4.11
CA MET A 408 3.03 -1.23 5.41
C MET A 408 3.62 -2.22 6.41
N ILE A 409 3.67 -1.84 7.70
CA ILE A 409 4.10 -2.74 8.76
C ILE A 409 3.15 -3.95 8.84
N ASN A 410 3.72 -5.16 8.90
CA ASN A 410 2.99 -6.42 9.00
C ASN A 410 2.90 -6.91 10.45
N PHE A 411 1.82 -6.53 11.15
CA PHE A 411 1.53 -6.96 12.51
C PHE A 411 1.20 -8.46 12.61
N GLY A 412 0.89 -9.11 11.49
CA GLY A 412 0.59 -10.54 11.44
C GLY A 412 1.82 -11.44 11.65
N PHE A 413 3.04 -10.92 11.51
CA PHE A 413 4.26 -11.72 11.59
C PHE A 413 4.73 -12.01 13.01
N LYS A 414 4.37 -11.19 14.01
CA LYS A 414 4.95 -11.21 15.36
C LYS A 414 4.90 -12.56 16.09
N GLY A 415 3.99 -13.46 15.70
CA GLY A 415 3.85 -14.82 16.25
C GLY A 415 4.62 -15.90 15.49
N ALA A 416 5.47 -15.54 14.53
CA ALA A 416 6.21 -16.49 13.71
C ALA A 416 7.17 -17.34 14.54
N ASN A 417 7.23 -18.63 14.24
CA ASN A 417 8.17 -19.59 14.79
C ASN A 417 8.32 -20.78 13.83
N ILE A 418 9.26 -21.68 14.10
CA ILE A 418 9.56 -22.81 13.20
C ILE A 418 8.33 -23.71 12.95
N SER A 419 7.43 -23.87 13.92
CA SER A 419 6.29 -24.79 13.81
C SER A 419 5.16 -24.28 12.91
N ASN A 420 5.03 -22.97 12.70
CA ASN A 420 3.99 -22.37 11.85
C ASN A 420 4.55 -21.68 10.59
N LEU A 421 5.88 -21.78 10.37
CA LEU A 421 6.60 -21.00 9.38
C LEU A 421 6.07 -21.16 7.96
N LYS A 422 5.75 -22.39 7.55
CA LYS A 422 5.25 -22.67 6.20
C LYS A 422 4.00 -21.85 5.88
N GLY A 423 3.00 -21.86 6.76
CA GLY A 423 1.76 -21.12 6.53
C GLY A 423 1.99 -19.60 6.46
N ILE A 424 2.94 -19.09 7.24
CA ILE A 424 3.32 -17.67 7.22
C ILE A 424 4.02 -17.32 5.91
N TYR A 425 4.98 -18.14 5.46
CA TYR A 425 5.72 -17.92 4.22
C TYR A 425 4.85 -18.09 2.98
N ASP A 426 3.91 -19.03 3.00
CA ASP A 426 2.93 -19.18 1.93
C ASP A 426 2.06 -17.92 1.81
N ASN A 427 1.63 -17.33 2.93
CA ASN A 427 0.90 -16.05 2.92
C ASN A 427 1.77 -14.89 2.38
N LEU A 428 3.01 -14.77 2.88
CA LEU A 428 3.96 -13.73 2.44
C LEU A 428 4.42 -13.88 1.00
N SER A 429 4.36 -15.09 0.41
CA SER A 429 4.75 -15.30 -0.99
C SER A 429 3.92 -14.48 -1.98
N SER A 430 2.71 -14.05 -1.57
CA SER A 430 1.88 -13.13 -2.37
C SER A 430 2.54 -11.77 -2.61
N VAL A 431 3.42 -11.32 -1.71
CA VAL A 431 4.17 -10.06 -1.82
C VAL A 431 5.02 -10.07 -3.10
N ASN A 432 5.73 -11.16 -3.36
CA ASN A 432 6.69 -11.24 -4.47
C ASN A 432 6.04 -11.40 -5.86
N ASN A 433 4.70 -11.44 -5.92
CA ASN A 433 3.92 -11.53 -7.15
C ASN A 433 3.48 -10.16 -7.69
N ASP A 434 3.70 -9.07 -6.94
CA ASP A 434 3.31 -7.70 -7.29
C ASP A 434 4.48 -6.77 -6.97
N ASP A 435 5.11 -6.21 -8.01
CA ASP A 435 6.29 -5.35 -7.88
C ASP A 435 6.00 -4.03 -7.14
N ASP A 436 4.72 -3.64 -7.05
CA ASP A 436 4.26 -2.43 -6.35
C ASP A 436 3.69 -2.76 -4.96
N PHE A 437 3.99 -3.93 -4.40
CA PHE A 437 3.49 -4.35 -3.09
C PHE A 437 4.60 -4.92 -2.21
N ASN A 438 4.81 -4.30 -1.05
CA ASN A 438 5.79 -4.74 -0.07
C ASN A 438 5.20 -4.61 1.36
N VAL A 439 5.75 -5.35 2.30
CA VAL A 439 5.41 -5.29 3.73
C VAL A 439 6.67 -5.37 4.58
N LEU A 440 6.66 -4.72 5.74
CA LEU A 440 7.76 -4.80 6.70
C LEU A 440 7.38 -5.73 7.86
N SER A 441 7.93 -6.94 7.87
CA SER A 441 7.65 -7.95 8.89
C SER A 441 8.59 -7.82 10.10
N TYR A 442 8.08 -8.03 11.31
CA TYR A 442 8.85 -7.91 12.56
C TYR A 442 8.41 -8.94 13.60
N ILE A 443 9.28 -9.24 14.57
CA ILE A 443 8.97 -10.11 15.72
C ILE A 443 8.90 -9.37 17.06
N SER A 444 9.55 -8.21 17.17
CA SER A 444 9.54 -7.34 18.34
C SER A 444 9.34 -5.89 17.94
N SER A 445 8.70 -5.10 18.81
CA SER A 445 8.52 -3.66 18.59
C SER A 445 8.67 -2.88 19.90
N HIS A 446 8.91 -1.58 19.76
CA HIS A 446 8.96 -0.61 20.84
C HIS A 446 7.60 -0.32 21.52
N ASP A 447 6.48 -0.72 20.92
CA ASP A 447 5.11 -0.35 21.36
C ASP A 447 4.21 -1.52 21.78
N ASP A 448 4.57 -2.76 21.44
CA ASP A 448 3.72 -3.94 21.68
C ASP A 448 4.41 -4.90 22.67
N SER A 449 5.48 -5.53 22.21
CA SER A 449 6.17 -6.57 22.95
C SER A 449 7.52 -6.92 22.34
N LEU A 450 8.36 -7.56 23.15
CA LEU A 450 9.55 -8.27 22.69
C LEU A 450 9.20 -9.74 22.47
N TYR A 451 9.72 -10.34 21.40
CA TYR A 451 9.70 -11.80 21.18
C TYR A 451 10.31 -12.57 22.36
N ASP A 452 9.99 -13.85 22.55
CA ASP A 452 10.55 -14.65 23.64
C ASP A 452 12.08 -14.70 23.56
N ARG A 453 12.74 -14.08 24.55
CA ARG A 453 14.20 -13.96 24.62
C ARG A 453 14.91 -15.32 24.69
N LYS A 454 14.20 -16.40 25.03
CA LYS A 454 14.74 -17.77 25.08
C LYS A 454 14.71 -18.50 23.74
N SER A 455 14.01 -17.94 22.74
CA SER A 455 13.77 -18.57 21.44
C SER A 455 14.25 -17.69 20.28
N LEU A 456 15.23 -16.82 20.52
CA LEU A 456 15.67 -15.83 19.53
C LEU A 456 16.40 -16.42 18.32
N ARG A 457 17.04 -17.58 18.44
CA ARG A 457 17.63 -18.28 17.28
C ARG A 457 16.54 -18.75 16.30
N ASP A 458 15.45 -19.31 16.84
CA ASP A 458 14.27 -19.69 16.05
C ASP A 458 13.57 -18.46 15.48
N GLY A 459 13.39 -17.41 16.30
CA GLY A 459 12.79 -16.15 15.88
C GLY A 459 13.58 -15.45 14.78
N GLY A 460 14.91 -15.37 14.90
CA GLY A 460 15.81 -14.83 13.89
C GLY A 460 15.82 -15.64 12.60
N THR A 461 15.81 -16.98 12.70
CA THR A 461 15.67 -17.86 11.53
C THR A 461 14.34 -17.62 10.80
N ALA A 462 13.24 -17.53 11.56
CA ALA A 462 11.93 -17.27 10.99
C ALA A 462 11.85 -15.88 10.35
N LEU A 463 12.41 -14.86 10.99
CA LEU A 463 12.38 -13.48 10.48
C LEU A 463 13.27 -13.33 9.25
N LEU A 464 14.56 -13.66 9.34
CA LEU A 464 15.55 -13.34 8.30
C LEU A 464 15.37 -14.19 7.03
N LEU A 465 14.68 -15.34 7.10
CA LEU A 465 14.34 -16.14 5.92
C LEU A 465 12.96 -15.82 5.33
N ALA A 466 12.26 -14.80 5.84
CA ALA A 466 10.92 -14.43 5.38
C ALA A 466 10.93 -13.74 4.00
N PRO A 467 9.91 -13.99 3.16
CA PRO A 467 9.66 -13.16 1.98
C PRO A 467 9.27 -11.71 2.37
N GLY A 468 9.61 -10.73 1.52
CA GLY A 468 9.40 -9.31 1.76
C GLY A 468 10.44 -8.68 2.71
N ALA A 469 10.31 -7.38 2.98
CA ALA A 469 11.19 -6.67 3.89
C ALA A 469 11.03 -7.14 5.35
N VAL A 470 12.11 -7.10 6.12
CA VAL A 470 12.11 -7.51 7.53
C VAL A 470 12.73 -6.44 8.42
N GLN A 471 12.27 -6.35 9.66
CA GLN A 471 12.77 -5.44 10.68
C GLN A 471 13.37 -6.21 11.86
N ILE A 472 14.66 -6.00 12.11
CA ILE A 472 15.31 -6.35 13.38
C ILE A 472 15.10 -5.20 14.35
N PHE A 473 14.47 -5.45 15.51
CA PHE A 473 14.43 -4.45 16.57
C PHE A 473 15.65 -4.61 17.47
N TYR A 474 16.34 -3.51 17.77
CA TYR A 474 17.64 -3.57 18.45
C TYR A 474 17.63 -4.47 19.70
N GLY A 475 18.58 -5.40 19.74
CA GLY A 475 18.72 -6.38 20.82
C GLY A 475 17.94 -7.68 20.65
N ASP A 476 17.22 -7.88 19.54
CA ASP A 476 16.67 -9.20 19.17
C ASP A 476 17.79 -10.20 18.86
N GLU A 477 18.83 -9.75 18.18
CA GLU A 477 20.03 -10.51 17.83
C GLU A 477 20.89 -10.91 19.03
N SER A 478 20.72 -10.27 20.19
CA SER A 478 21.58 -10.43 21.37
C SER A 478 20.83 -10.77 22.65
N GLY A 479 19.50 -10.86 22.63
CA GLY A 479 18.71 -11.13 23.82
C GLY A 479 18.66 -9.98 24.83
N ARG A 480 18.63 -8.73 24.37
CA ARG A 480 18.49 -7.55 25.23
C ARG A 480 17.32 -7.71 26.21
N PRO A 481 17.55 -7.56 27.53
CA PRO A 481 16.54 -7.85 28.53
C PRO A 481 15.52 -6.72 28.70
N LEU A 482 14.31 -7.07 29.10
CA LEU A 482 13.34 -6.14 29.67
C LEU A 482 13.91 -5.49 30.93
N LYS A 483 13.60 -4.20 31.15
CA LYS A 483 13.93 -3.46 32.38
C LYS A 483 12.67 -2.85 32.99
N TRP A 484 12.73 -2.48 34.26
CA TRP A 484 11.65 -1.81 35.00
C TRP A 484 10.31 -2.59 35.08
N THR A 485 10.33 -3.90 34.93
CA THR A 485 9.12 -4.76 34.97
C THR A 485 8.42 -4.77 36.33
N ASP A 486 9.13 -4.39 37.39
CA ASP A 486 8.63 -4.21 38.76
C ASP A 486 8.02 -2.82 38.99
N ARG A 487 8.29 -1.86 38.09
CA ARG A 487 7.82 -0.47 38.20
C ARG A 487 6.46 -0.26 37.55
N PHE A 488 6.20 -0.91 36.43
CA PHE A 488 5.00 -0.68 35.61
C PHE A 488 3.94 -1.78 35.77
N THR A 489 2.65 -1.40 35.71
CA THR A 489 1.51 -2.35 35.72
C THR A 489 1.34 -3.04 34.36
N SER A 490 0.34 -3.92 34.23
CA SER A 490 0.12 -4.71 33.00
C SER A 490 -0.13 -3.87 31.74
N ASP A 491 -0.63 -2.65 31.90
CA ASP A 491 -1.29 -1.87 30.84
C ASP A 491 -0.38 -0.77 30.24
N TYR A 492 0.82 -0.54 30.79
CA TYR A 492 1.77 0.45 30.28
C TYR A 492 3.19 -0.10 30.34
N LYS A 493 3.63 -0.79 29.28
CA LYS A 493 4.90 -1.55 29.27
C LYS A 493 5.93 -1.07 28.27
N ASP A 494 5.61 -0.07 27.46
CA ASP A 494 6.44 0.37 26.33
C ASP A 494 7.86 0.72 26.80
N GLN A 495 7.96 1.37 27.96
CA GLN A 495 9.24 1.72 28.58
C GLN A 495 10.10 0.47 28.89
N CYS A 496 9.47 -0.64 29.29
CA CYS A 496 10.16 -1.90 29.58
C CYS A 496 10.81 -2.50 28.34
N PHE A 497 10.26 -2.23 27.15
CA PHE A 497 10.76 -2.74 25.86
C PHE A 497 11.93 -1.92 25.33
N ARG A 498 12.22 -0.76 25.93
CA ARG A 498 13.18 0.24 25.41
C ARG A 498 14.43 0.37 26.30
N SER A 499 14.86 -0.69 26.98
CA SER A 499 16.12 -0.69 27.74
C SER A 499 17.34 -0.39 26.86
N PHE A 500 18.43 0.13 27.45
CA PHE A 500 19.68 0.33 26.73
C PHE A 500 20.22 -0.99 26.14
N MET A 501 20.93 -0.91 25.01
CA MET A 501 21.55 -2.04 24.33
C MET A 501 22.54 -2.79 25.24
N ASN A 502 22.58 -4.12 25.14
CA ASN A 502 23.36 -4.98 26.04
C ASN A 502 24.79 -5.27 25.52
N TRP A 503 25.54 -4.21 25.18
CA TRP A 503 26.90 -4.33 24.65
C TRP A 503 27.85 -5.16 25.54
N ASP A 504 27.73 -5.06 26.87
CA ASP A 504 28.54 -5.85 27.80
C ASP A 504 28.31 -7.36 27.65
N ASP A 505 27.07 -7.79 27.37
CA ASP A 505 26.74 -9.20 27.17
C ASP A 505 27.28 -9.68 25.80
N ILE A 506 27.16 -8.86 24.77
CA ILE A 506 27.66 -9.13 23.41
C ILE A 506 29.19 -9.28 23.41
N ASN A 507 29.91 -8.40 24.11
CA ASN A 507 31.36 -8.38 24.18
C ASN A 507 31.95 -9.58 24.96
N ASN A 508 31.12 -10.39 25.62
CA ASN A 508 31.54 -11.63 26.26
C ASN A 508 31.33 -12.83 25.30
N PRO A 509 32.38 -13.38 24.65
CA PRO A 509 32.23 -14.41 23.61
C PRO A 509 31.65 -15.74 24.10
N ASN A 510 31.55 -15.95 25.42
CA ASN A 510 30.94 -17.16 25.99
C ASN A 510 29.48 -16.95 26.44
N SER A 511 28.95 -15.72 26.34
CA SER A 511 27.57 -15.42 26.71
C SER A 511 26.59 -16.04 25.72
N ASP A 512 25.34 -16.20 26.15
CA ASP A 512 24.26 -16.61 25.25
C ASP A 512 23.96 -15.53 24.20
N ALA A 513 24.16 -14.26 24.56
CA ALA A 513 24.03 -13.10 23.67
C ALA A 513 25.00 -13.18 22.48
N ALA A 514 26.29 -13.43 22.73
CA ALA A 514 27.30 -13.52 21.66
C ALA A 514 27.03 -14.69 20.71
N LYS A 515 26.59 -15.84 21.23
CA LYS A 515 26.28 -17.00 20.38
C LYS A 515 24.96 -16.84 19.63
N THR A 516 23.98 -16.15 20.23
CA THR A 516 22.75 -15.77 19.52
C THR A 516 23.08 -14.80 18.40
N LEU A 517 23.95 -13.81 18.66
CA LEU A 517 24.42 -12.87 17.64
C LEU A 517 25.11 -13.61 16.49
N GLU A 518 26.00 -14.56 16.76
CA GLU A 518 26.67 -15.37 15.70
C GLU A 518 25.67 -16.09 14.78
N HIS A 519 24.56 -16.60 15.34
CA HIS A 519 23.49 -17.22 14.56
C HIS A 519 22.78 -16.21 13.67
N TRP A 520 22.39 -15.06 14.24
CA TRP A 520 21.73 -13.98 13.50
C TRP A 520 22.61 -13.43 12.39
N GLN A 521 23.91 -13.26 12.64
CA GLN A 521 24.91 -12.85 11.65
C GLN A 521 24.96 -13.83 10.47
N LYS A 522 25.03 -15.14 10.71
CA LYS A 522 25.04 -16.14 9.63
C LYS A 522 23.78 -16.13 8.75
N VAL A 523 22.60 -16.03 9.36
CA VAL A 523 21.34 -16.00 8.59
C VAL A 523 21.17 -14.64 7.89
N GLY A 524 21.54 -13.56 8.56
CA GLY A 524 21.49 -12.19 8.03
C GLY A 524 22.42 -12.00 6.85
N ASP A 525 23.67 -12.45 6.95
CA ASP A 525 24.64 -12.47 5.86
C ASP A 525 24.12 -13.26 4.66
N PHE A 526 23.54 -14.44 4.91
CA PHE A 526 22.93 -15.24 3.84
C PHE A 526 21.81 -14.47 3.13
N ARG A 527 20.92 -13.81 3.88
CA ARG A 527 19.87 -12.96 3.31
C ARG A 527 20.45 -11.78 2.52
N ASN A 528 21.46 -11.11 3.04
CA ASN A 528 22.09 -9.96 2.39
C ASN A 528 22.82 -10.35 1.08
N ASN A 529 23.38 -11.56 1.03
CA ASN A 529 24.03 -12.09 -0.16
C ASN A 529 23.05 -12.61 -1.22
N HIS A 530 21.78 -12.84 -0.84
CA HIS A 530 20.79 -13.49 -1.69
C HIS A 530 19.45 -12.74 -1.74
N LEU A 531 19.25 -11.92 -2.77
CA LEU A 531 17.95 -11.27 -3.07
C LEU A 531 16.81 -12.28 -3.12
N ALA A 532 17.07 -13.52 -3.51
CA ALA A 532 16.07 -14.57 -3.56
C ALA A 532 15.40 -14.83 -2.21
N VAL A 533 16.08 -14.62 -1.07
CA VAL A 533 15.50 -14.90 0.24
C VAL A 533 14.21 -14.11 0.48
N GLY A 534 14.27 -12.78 0.34
CA GLY A 534 13.14 -11.87 0.51
C GLY A 534 12.33 -11.66 -0.77
N ALA A 535 12.97 -11.44 -1.92
CA ALA A 535 12.31 -11.05 -3.17
C ALA A 535 11.97 -12.22 -4.10
N GLY A 536 12.49 -13.42 -3.82
CA GLY A 536 12.35 -14.59 -4.68
C GLY A 536 11.01 -15.32 -4.54
N GLN A 537 10.61 -16.02 -5.59
CA GLN A 537 9.43 -16.87 -5.60
C GLN A 537 9.63 -18.08 -4.67
N ASN A 538 8.64 -18.35 -3.82
CA ASN A 538 8.67 -19.44 -2.83
C ASN A 538 8.30 -20.79 -3.47
N ILE A 539 9.14 -21.81 -3.26
CA ILE A 539 8.91 -23.18 -3.74
C ILE A 539 8.96 -24.12 -2.54
N THR A 540 7.86 -24.79 -2.20
CA THR A 540 7.89 -25.84 -1.15
C THR A 540 8.51 -27.11 -1.72
N LEU A 541 9.58 -27.62 -1.10
CA LEU A 541 10.33 -28.81 -1.55
C LEU A 541 10.11 -30.02 -0.64
N ASN A 542 9.84 -29.79 0.64
CA ASN A 542 9.48 -30.82 1.62
C ASN A 542 8.75 -30.20 2.82
N GLU A 543 7.83 -30.95 3.43
CA GLU A 543 7.03 -30.50 4.58
C GLU A 543 7.79 -30.62 5.92
N SER A 544 8.58 -31.68 6.12
CA SER A 544 9.32 -31.90 7.37
C SER A 544 10.62 -32.70 7.17
N PRO A 545 11.79 -32.19 7.60
CA PRO A 545 12.02 -30.80 8.01
C PRO A 545 11.59 -29.84 6.89
N TYR A 546 11.04 -28.69 7.28
CA TYR A 546 10.47 -27.77 6.29
C TYR A 546 11.59 -27.28 5.39
N THR A 547 11.49 -27.63 4.10
CA THR A 547 12.49 -27.33 3.09
C THR A 547 11.83 -26.54 1.99
N PHE A 548 12.40 -25.38 1.68
CA PHE A 548 11.87 -24.49 0.66
C PHE A 548 12.98 -23.92 -0.20
N GLY A 549 12.66 -23.73 -1.48
CA GLY A 549 13.46 -23.00 -2.44
C GLY A 549 13.02 -21.54 -2.55
N ARG A 550 13.96 -20.69 -2.95
CA ARG A 550 13.69 -19.36 -3.47
C ARG A 550 14.38 -19.17 -4.80
N VAL A 551 13.68 -18.58 -5.75
CA VAL A 551 14.25 -18.23 -7.06
C VAL A 551 13.87 -16.79 -7.39
N TYR A 552 14.88 -15.97 -7.64
CA TYR A 552 14.74 -14.59 -8.11
C TYR A 552 15.34 -14.47 -9.51
N SER A 553 14.59 -13.84 -10.41
CA SER A 553 15.00 -13.59 -11.79
C SER A 553 14.29 -12.34 -12.32
N LYS A 554 14.74 -11.16 -11.89
CA LYS A 554 14.24 -9.85 -12.33
C LYS A 554 15.42 -8.90 -12.56
N ASN A 555 15.24 -7.88 -13.41
CA ASN A 555 16.23 -6.83 -13.69
C ASN A 555 17.64 -7.35 -14.05
N GLY A 556 17.69 -8.49 -14.76
CA GLY A 556 18.96 -9.11 -15.16
C GLY A 556 19.72 -9.79 -14.01
N ILE A 557 19.16 -9.89 -12.81
CA ILE A 557 19.77 -10.60 -11.69
C ILE A 557 19.09 -11.95 -11.54
N MET A 558 19.90 -13.01 -11.49
CA MET A 558 19.44 -14.36 -11.18
C MET A 558 20.07 -14.81 -9.86
N ASP A 559 19.22 -15.22 -8.93
CA ASP A 559 19.65 -15.71 -7.62
C ASP A 559 18.74 -16.84 -7.16
N LYS A 560 19.31 -17.83 -6.46
CA LYS A 560 18.59 -19.03 -6.04
C LYS A 560 19.20 -19.63 -4.79
N VAL A 561 18.34 -20.06 -3.88
CA VAL A 561 18.72 -20.69 -2.63
C VAL A 561 17.75 -21.80 -2.24
N VAL A 562 18.21 -22.75 -1.45
CA VAL A 562 17.37 -23.72 -0.74
C VAL A 562 17.65 -23.62 0.75
N CYS A 563 16.60 -23.49 1.55
CA CYS A 563 16.72 -23.41 3.01
C CYS A 563 15.99 -24.59 3.64
N VAL A 564 16.58 -25.13 4.70
CA VAL A 564 15.99 -26.17 5.54
C VAL A 564 15.90 -25.64 6.96
N VAL A 565 14.76 -25.81 7.61
CA VAL A 565 14.57 -25.47 9.03
C VAL A 565 13.99 -26.66 9.81
N GLY A 566 14.44 -26.82 11.06
CA GLY A 566 14.05 -27.94 11.92
C GLY A 566 14.69 -29.28 11.55
N ALA A 567 15.82 -29.28 10.86
CA ALA A 567 16.61 -30.47 10.55
C ALA A 567 17.52 -30.90 11.72
N SER A 568 18.08 -32.10 11.67
CA SER A 568 19.07 -32.56 12.65
C SER A 568 20.04 -33.57 12.05
N GLY A 569 21.32 -33.49 12.43
CA GLY A 569 22.34 -34.42 11.94
C GLY A 569 22.54 -34.36 10.42
N GLU A 570 23.04 -35.45 9.85
CA GLU A 570 23.12 -35.63 8.39
C GLU A 570 21.73 -35.69 7.78
N THR A 571 21.42 -34.73 6.91
CA THR A 571 20.11 -34.55 6.29
C THR A 571 20.23 -34.63 4.78
N SER A 572 19.41 -35.48 4.16
CA SER A 572 19.28 -35.54 2.71
C SER A 572 18.24 -34.49 2.26
N VAL A 573 18.73 -33.43 1.62
CA VAL A 573 17.94 -32.27 1.23
C VAL A 573 17.49 -32.41 -0.23
N ASN A 574 16.19 -32.29 -0.47
CA ASN A 574 15.63 -32.15 -1.81
C ASN A 574 15.92 -30.74 -2.33
N VAL A 575 16.62 -30.64 -3.46
CA VAL A 575 16.92 -29.37 -4.15
C VAL A 575 16.34 -29.33 -5.56
N ASN A 576 15.60 -30.38 -5.95
CA ASN A 576 14.97 -30.49 -7.26
C ASN A 576 13.99 -29.35 -7.49
N GLY A 577 14.06 -28.72 -8.66
CA GLY A 577 13.28 -27.51 -8.98
C GLY A 577 14.01 -26.19 -8.67
N VAL A 578 15.15 -26.23 -7.96
CA VAL A 578 16.02 -25.06 -7.73
C VAL A 578 17.41 -25.28 -8.31
N PHE A 579 18.06 -26.39 -7.93
CA PHE A 579 19.36 -26.80 -8.44
C PHE A 579 19.24 -28.12 -9.22
N ASN A 580 19.86 -28.17 -10.40
CA ASN A 580 19.81 -29.33 -11.28
C ASN A 580 20.88 -30.38 -10.88
N ASP A 581 20.67 -31.64 -11.26
CA ASP A 581 21.70 -32.68 -11.11
C ASP A 581 23.03 -32.28 -11.76
N GLY A 582 24.12 -32.57 -11.07
CA GLY A 582 25.48 -32.17 -11.46
C GLY A 582 25.91 -30.79 -10.95
N SER A 583 24.97 -29.92 -10.52
CA SER A 583 25.32 -28.63 -9.93
C SER A 583 26.15 -28.82 -8.66
N LYS A 584 27.17 -27.97 -8.43
CA LYS A 584 27.80 -27.88 -7.11
C LYS A 584 27.05 -26.86 -6.28
N VAL A 585 26.69 -27.26 -5.07
CA VAL A 585 26.05 -26.40 -4.09
C VAL A 585 26.85 -26.41 -2.80
N LYS A 586 26.76 -25.31 -2.05
CA LYS A 586 27.50 -25.11 -0.81
C LYS A 586 26.51 -24.84 0.31
N ASP A 587 26.75 -25.43 1.48
CA ASP A 587 26.07 -25.02 2.70
C ASP A 587 26.78 -23.78 3.28
N ALA A 588 26.07 -22.66 3.36
CA ALA A 588 26.59 -21.38 3.82
C ALA A 588 27.03 -21.42 5.29
N TYR A 589 26.44 -22.28 6.12
CA TYR A 589 26.84 -22.44 7.52
C TYR A 589 28.21 -23.10 7.69
N THR A 590 28.46 -24.18 6.95
CA THR A 590 29.68 -24.99 7.13
C THR A 590 30.73 -24.77 6.05
N GLY A 591 30.38 -24.13 4.93
CA GLY A 591 31.22 -23.97 3.75
C GLY A 591 31.44 -25.27 2.96
N ASN A 592 30.81 -26.38 3.36
CA ASN A 592 30.96 -27.66 2.66
C ASN A 592 30.27 -27.62 1.30
N VAL A 593 30.92 -28.19 0.29
CA VAL A 593 30.40 -28.28 -1.08
C VAL A 593 29.97 -29.72 -1.37
N SER A 594 28.83 -29.88 -2.04
CA SER A 594 28.29 -31.16 -2.50
C SER A 594 27.81 -31.04 -3.96
N VAL A 595 27.71 -32.18 -4.64
CA VAL A 595 27.19 -32.25 -6.01
C VAL A 595 25.78 -32.82 -5.97
N VAL A 596 24.83 -32.13 -6.61
CA VAL A 596 23.44 -32.58 -6.70
C VAL A 596 23.37 -33.89 -7.48
N LYS A 597 22.73 -34.91 -6.90
CA LYS A 597 22.49 -36.23 -7.52
C LYS A 597 21.07 -36.69 -7.23
N ASP A 598 20.35 -37.11 -8.26
CA ASP A 598 18.95 -37.53 -8.17
C ASP A 598 18.07 -36.46 -7.49
N GLY A 599 18.35 -35.19 -7.75
CA GLY A 599 17.68 -34.01 -7.19
C GLY A 599 18.01 -33.72 -5.72
N LYS A 600 19.04 -34.35 -5.15
CA LYS A 600 19.35 -34.29 -3.72
C LYS A 600 20.81 -34.00 -3.41
N VAL A 601 21.04 -33.48 -2.20
CA VAL A 601 22.36 -33.32 -1.57
C VAL A 601 22.30 -33.71 -0.10
N ASN A 602 23.44 -34.07 0.48
CA ASN A 602 23.54 -34.35 1.92
C ASN A 602 24.40 -33.28 2.58
N PHE A 603 23.85 -32.68 3.63
CA PHE A 603 24.56 -31.76 4.51
C PHE A 603 24.20 -32.07 5.96
N LYS A 604 25.12 -31.76 6.87
CA LYS A 604 24.85 -31.82 8.30
C LYS A 604 24.20 -30.52 8.75
N ALA A 605 23.01 -30.60 9.32
CA ALA A 605 22.34 -29.46 9.94
C ALA A 605 23.19 -28.85 11.06
N ASP A 606 23.14 -27.53 11.19
CA ASP A 606 23.81 -26.83 12.28
C ASP A 606 23.13 -27.12 13.64
N GLU A 607 23.66 -26.55 14.73
CA GLU A 607 23.10 -26.77 16.08
C GLU A 607 21.68 -26.24 16.26
N ASN A 608 21.26 -25.28 15.43
CA ASN A 608 19.92 -24.69 15.41
C ASN A 608 18.98 -25.39 14.42
N GLY A 609 19.43 -26.45 13.75
CA GLY A 609 18.62 -27.24 12.82
C GLY A 609 18.35 -26.55 11.49
N VAL A 610 19.25 -25.67 11.05
CA VAL A 610 19.21 -24.92 9.80
C VAL A 610 20.25 -25.47 8.82
N ILE A 611 19.90 -25.48 7.53
CA ILE A 611 20.84 -25.68 6.41
C ILE A 611 20.51 -24.60 5.38
N LEU A 612 21.52 -23.85 4.93
CA LEU A 612 21.35 -22.77 3.96
C LEU A 612 22.17 -23.10 2.72
N ILE A 613 21.51 -23.47 1.63
CA ILE A 613 22.16 -23.96 0.41
C ILE A 613 22.17 -22.87 -0.64
N GLU A 614 23.38 -22.49 -1.03
CA GLU A 614 23.68 -21.59 -2.15
C GLU A 614 24.48 -22.32 -3.23
N LYS A 615 24.77 -21.61 -4.31
CA LYS A 615 25.64 -22.11 -5.36
C LYS A 615 27.07 -22.33 -4.84
N GLY A 616 27.69 -23.45 -5.22
CA GLY A 616 29.00 -23.87 -4.73
C GLY A 616 30.14 -23.73 -5.73
N ASP A 617 29.88 -23.16 -6.90
CA ASP A 617 30.87 -22.91 -7.95
C ASP A 617 30.55 -21.66 -8.77
N ASN A 618 31.44 -21.34 -9.71
CA ASN A 618 31.31 -20.23 -10.63
C ASN A 618 30.80 -20.67 -12.01
N ALA A 619 30.29 -21.90 -12.17
CA ALA A 619 29.70 -22.34 -13.44
C ALA A 619 28.55 -21.40 -13.83
N PRO A 620 28.17 -21.23 -15.11
CA PRO A 620 27.10 -20.30 -15.43
C PRO A 620 25.74 -20.82 -14.96
N ASP A 621 24.75 -19.94 -14.83
CA ASP A 621 23.34 -20.33 -14.72
C ASP A 621 22.54 -19.77 -15.89
N VAL A 622 21.48 -20.49 -16.25
CA VAL A 622 20.52 -20.07 -17.27
C VAL A 622 19.10 -20.26 -16.75
N SER A 623 18.22 -19.32 -17.09
CA SER A 623 16.80 -19.43 -16.77
C SER A 623 15.92 -18.69 -17.79
N ILE A 624 14.61 -18.82 -17.62
CA ILE A 624 13.60 -18.13 -18.42
C ILE A 624 12.50 -17.57 -17.51
N SER A 625 11.94 -16.39 -17.82
CA SER A 625 11.02 -15.67 -16.91
C SER A 625 9.70 -16.39 -16.61
N LYS A 626 9.31 -17.36 -17.42
CA LYS A 626 8.12 -18.20 -17.17
C LYS A 626 8.53 -19.67 -17.27
N ILE A 627 8.52 -20.38 -16.15
CA ILE A 627 8.76 -21.83 -16.14
C ILE A 627 7.70 -22.56 -16.99
N SER A 628 7.92 -23.85 -17.29
CA SER A 628 7.01 -24.68 -18.08
C SER A 628 5.54 -24.46 -17.69
N SER A 629 4.72 -23.96 -18.62
CA SER A 629 3.35 -23.54 -18.32
C SER A 629 2.39 -23.78 -19.48
N GLU A 630 1.10 -23.68 -19.20
CA GLU A 630 0.08 -23.48 -20.23
C GLU A 630 -0.11 -21.98 -20.49
N TYR A 631 -0.47 -21.61 -21.72
CA TYR A 631 -0.85 -20.24 -22.05
C TYR A 631 -2.02 -20.24 -23.05
N TYR A 632 -2.87 -19.21 -22.94
CA TYR A 632 -4.13 -19.10 -23.69
C TYR A 632 -4.13 -17.93 -24.68
N SER A 633 -3.10 -17.08 -24.62
CA SER A 633 -2.85 -16.01 -25.59
C SER A 633 -2.27 -16.56 -26.89
N ASP A 634 -2.35 -15.77 -27.96
CA ASP A 634 -1.77 -16.15 -29.24
C ASP A 634 -0.25 -16.30 -29.18
N THR A 635 0.40 -15.49 -28.35
CA THR A 635 1.85 -15.52 -28.13
C THR A 635 2.19 -15.55 -26.64
N LEU A 636 3.41 -16.00 -26.32
CA LEU A 636 3.98 -15.95 -24.99
C LEU A 636 5.40 -15.36 -25.07
N ASP A 637 5.62 -14.23 -24.41
CA ASP A 637 6.94 -13.64 -24.25
C ASP A 637 7.67 -14.25 -23.05
N LEU A 638 8.94 -14.55 -23.29
CA LEU A 638 9.85 -15.26 -22.40
C LEU A 638 11.18 -14.51 -22.35
N THR A 639 11.55 -13.99 -21.19
CA THR A 639 12.84 -13.32 -20.97
C THR A 639 13.88 -14.37 -20.61
N LEU A 640 14.99 -14.41 -21.34
CA LEU A 640 16.10 -15.33 -21.11
C LEU A 640 17.12 -14.68 -20.19
N SER A 641 17.59 -15.44 -19.22
CA SER A 641 18.59 -14.99 -18.25
C SER A 641 19.82 -15.86 -18.31
N VAL A 642 20.99 -15.25 -18.21
CA VAL A 642 22.29 -15.93 -18.10
C VAL A 642 23.16 -15.20 -17.09
N SER A 643 23.76 -15.93 -16.16
CA SER A 643 24.73 -15.41 -15.19
C SER A 643 25.98 -16.27 -15.18
N GLY A 644 27.13 -15.70 -14.78
CA GLY A 644 28.42 -16.40 -14.81
C GLY A 644 29.01 -16.65 -16.21
N ALA A 645 28.38 -16.12 -17.27
CA ALA A 645 28.90 -16.12 -18.64
C ALA A 645 28.43 -14.86 -19.40
N ASP A 646 29.23 -14.41 -20.38
CA ASP A 646 28.92 -13.21 -21.19
C ASP A 646 27.65 -13.37 -22.05
N THR A 647 27.39 -14.59 -22.53
CA THR A 647 26.26 -14.93 -23.39
C THR A 647 25.78 -16.34 -23.12
N GLY A 648 24.47 -16.57 -23.24
CA GLY A 648 23.87 -17.90 -23.32
C GLY A 648 23.49 -18.25 -24.76
N SER A 649 22.88 -19.42 -24.94
CA SER A 649 22.24 -19.84 -26.19
C SER A 649 20.92 -20.55 -25.91
N TYR A 650 19.94 -20.40 -26.78
CA TYR A 650 18.65 -21.06 -26.67
C TYR A 650 18.26 -21.81 -27.94
N SER A 651 17.43 -22.84 -27.83
CA SER A 651 16.88 -23.64 -28.92
C SER A 651 15.37 -23.81 -28.70
N ILE A 652 14.57 -23.62 -29.76
CA ILE A 652 13.13 -23.86 -29.74
C ILE A 652 12.85 -25.14 -30.52
N ASP A 653 12.17 -26.10 -29.91
CA ASP A 653 11.82 -27.42 -30.48
C ASP A 653 13.04 -28.17 -31.06
N GLY A 654 14.21 -28.02 -30.43
CA GLY A 654 15.46 -28.67 -30.86
C GLY A 654 16.07 -28.11 -32.15
N LYS A 655 15.64 -26.93 -32.61
CA LYS A 655 16.26 -26.23 -33.76
C LYS A 655 17.66 -25.73 -33.45
N GLU A 656 18.37 -25.30 -34.49
CA GLU A 656 19.71 -24.70 -34.37
C GLU A 656 19.71 -23.59 -33.30
N PRO A 657 20.62 -23.67 -32.32
CA PRO A 657 20.60 -22.71 -31.23
C PRO A 657 21.02 -21.29 -31.59
N VAL A 658 20.46 -20.32 -30.88
CA VAL A 658 20.67 -18.88 -31.09
C VAL A 658 21.26 -18.27 -29.83
N LYS A 659 22.29 -17.43 -29.98
CA LYS A 659 22.90 -16.72 -28.84
C LYS A 659 21.96 -15.65 -28.28
N PHE A 660 22.04 -15.46 -26.96
CA PHE A 660 21.33 -14.39 -26.26
C PHE A 660 22.23 -13.76 -25.18
N LYS A 661 21.93 -12.50 -24.85
CA LYS A 661 22.45 -11.80 -23.67
C LYS A 661 21.41 -11.81 -22.56
N ASN A 662 21.89 -11.68 -21.34
CA ASN A 662 21.03 -11.63 -20.16
C ASN A 662 19.95 -10.54 -20.31
N GLY A 663 18.67 -10.91 -20.17
CA GLY A 663 17.53 -10.01 -20.34
C GLY A 663 16.89 -10.02 -21.73
N ASP A 664 17.45 -10.73 -22.71
CA ASP A 664 16.85 -10.84 -24.05
C ASP A 664 15.48 -11.53 -23.99
N VAL A 665 14.50 -11.01 -24.75
CA VAL A 665 13.14 -11.56 -24.80
C VAL A 665 12.95 -12.35 -26.10
N ILE A 666 12.38 -13.56 -25.99
CA ILE A 666 11.91 -14.37 -27.11
C ILE A 666 10.39 -14.54 -27.04
N THR A 667 9.74 -14.62 -28.19
CA THR A 667 8.29 -14.82 -28.30
C THR A 667 8.00 -16.18 -28.92
N ILE A 668 7.18 -16.99 -28.26
CA ILE A 668 6.67 -18.27 -28.79
C ILE A 668 5.16 -18.20 -29.05
N GLY A 669 4.60 -19.17 -29.77
CA GLY A 669 3.15 -19.40 -29.86
C GLY A 669 2.42 -18.85 -31.08
N LYS A 670 3.01 -17.89 -31.82
CA LYS A 670 2.36 -17.22 -32.97
C LYS A 670 1.82 -18.20 -34.02
N ASP A 671 2.59 -19.26 -34.32
CA ASP A 671 2.24 -20.28 -35.32
C ASP A 671 2.01 -21.67 -34.69
N THR A 672 1.87 -21.72 -33.36
CA THR A 672 1.64 -22.98 -32.63
C THR A 672 0.14 -23.27 -32.59
N SER A 673 -0.27 -24.46 -33.04
CA SER A 673 -1.65 -24.94 -32.89
C SER A 673 -1.99 -25.21 -31.43
N TYR A 674 -3.28 -25.22 -31.07
CA TYR A 674 -3.70 -25.61 -29.73
C TYR A 674 -3.31 -27.05 -29.39
N ASP A 675 -3.04 -27.28 -28.11
CA ASP A 675 -2.57 -28.53 -27.50
C ASP A 675 -1.22 -29.04 -28.02
N VAL A 676 -0.51 -28.23 -28.81
CA VAL A 676 0.87 -28.48 -29.21
C VAL A 676 1.82 -27.94 -28.13
N LYS A 677 2.81 -28.77 -27.79
CA LYS A 677 3.90 -28.42 -26.88
C LYS A 677 5.03 -27.77 -27.68
N THR A 678 5.52 -26.64 -27.19
CA THR A 678 6.76 -26.01 -27.64
C THR A 678 7.80 -26.19 -26.55
N THR A 679 8.97 -26.74 -26.89
CA THR A 679 10.11 -26.82 -25.96
C THR A 679 11.08 -25.68 -26.20
N VAL A 680 11.60 -25.10 -25.11
CA VAL A 680 12.66 -24.08 -25.16
C VAL A 680 13.80 -24.56 -24.27
N SER A 681 14.94 -24.87 -24.87
CA SER A 681 16.17 -25.22 -24.16
C SER A 681 17.10 -24.02 -24.11
N VAL A 682 17.60 -23.65 -22.93
CA VAL A 682 18.61 -22.61 -22.71
C VAL A 682 19.87 -23.24 -22.16
N TYR A 683 21.04 -22.74 -22.54
CA TYR A 683 22.32 -23.25 -22.05
C TYR A 683 23.44 -22.21 -22.13
N ALA A 684 24.44 -22.35 -21.26
CA ALA A 684 25.62 -21.49 -21.19
C ALA A 684 26.82 -22.30 -20.70
N SER A 685 28.03 -21.85 -21.00
CA SER A 685 29.27 -22.47 -20.53
C SER A 685 30.35 -21.43 -20.22
N ASN A 686 31.20 -21.74 -19.25
CA ASN A 686 32.42 -21.01 -18.96
C ASN A 686 33.55 -21.99 -18.58
N SER A 687 34.68 -21.51 -18.06
CA SER A 687 35.82 -22.36 -17.66
C SER A 687 35.53 -23.29 -16.47
N ASP A 688 34.51 -22.97 -15.66
CA ASP A 688 34.16 -23.70 -14.44
C ASP A 688 33.04 -24.72 -14.66
N GLY A 689 32.29 -24.63 -15.76
CA GLY A 689 31.30 -25.65 -16.14
C GLY A 689 30.33 -25.22 -17.23
N GLU A 690 29.29 -26.06 -17.43
CA GLU A 690 28.18 -25.81 -18.36
C GLU A 690 26.85 -25.90 -17.59
N ALA A 691 25.87 -25.11 -18.00
CA ALA A 691 24.49 -25.19 -17.54
C ALA A 691 23.54 -25.33 -18.72
N SER A 692 22.50 -26.12 -18.55
CA SER A 692 21.44 -26.31 -19.54
C SER A 692 20.10 -26.57 -18.85
N GLN A 693 19.02 -26.01 -19.37
CA GLN A 693 17.67 -26.23 -18.89
C GLN A 693 16.68 -26.26 -20.05
N THR A 694 15.63 -27.08 -19.94
CA THR A 694 14.58 -27.21 -20.95
C THR A 694 13.21 -26.99 -20.34
N TYR A 695 12.45 -26.08 -20.95
CA TYR A 695 11.10 -25.73 -20.57
C TYR A 695 10.10 -26.18 -21.63
N THR A 696 8.88 -26.50 -21.22
CA THR A 696 7.81 -26.95 -22.11
C THR A 696 6.57 -26.10 -21.92
N TYR A 697 6.09 -25.49 -23.00
CA TYR A 697 4.90 -24.65 -23.01
C TYR A 697 3.81 -25.26 -23.87
N THR A 698 2.58 -25.30 -23.37
CA THR A 698 1.45 -25.82 -24.16
C THR A 698 0.47 -24.69 -24.46
N LYS A 699 0.29 -24.36 -25.75
CA LYS A 699 -0.74 -23.40 -26.15
C LYS A 699 -2.10 -24.07 -26.01
N ARG A 700 -3.03 -23.47 -25.27
CA ARG A 700 -4.37 -24.04 -25.04
C ARG A 700 -5.44 -23.23 -25.73
N ASN A 701 -6.46 -23.92 -26.25
CA ASN A 701 -7.61 -23.25 -26.86
C ASN A 701 -8.44 -22.53 -25.77
N PRO A 702 -8.60 -21.21 -25.82
CA PRO A 702 -9.40 -20.47 -24.85
C PRO A 702 -10.91 -20.77 -24.95
N ASN A 703 -11.39 -21.32 -26.09
CA ASN A 703 -12.82 -21.56 -26.37
C ASN A 703 -13.26 -23.02 -26.13
N PHE A 704 -12.65 -23.71 -25.15
CA PHE A 704 -12.84 -25.14 -24.93
C PHE A 704 -13.98 -25.43 -23.93
N THR A 705 -15.13 -25.98 -24.38
CA THR A 705 -16.27 -26.30 -23.49
C THR A 705 -16.66 -27.78 -23.53
N THR A 706 -16.56 -28.48 -22.39
CA THR A 706 -17.15 -29.82 -22.18
C THR A 706 -18.49 -29.65 -21.47
N LYS A 707 -19.57 -30.25 -21.99
CA LYS A 707 -20.93 -30.15 -21.41
C LYS A 707 -21.54 -31.52 -21.19
N VAL A 708 -22.17 -31.73 -20.05
CA VAL A 708 -22.87 -32.96 -19.68
C VAL A 708 -24.36 -32.66 -19.62
N TYR A 709 -25.19 -33.53 -20.20
CA TYR A 709 -26.63 -33.55 -20.10
C TYR A 709 -27.07 -34.76 -19.28
N VAL A 710 -28.12 -34.63 -18.48
CA VAL A 710 -28.61 -35.66 -17.57
C VAL A 710 -30.12 -35.67 -17.58
N GLN A 711 -30.72 -36.76 -18.03
CA GLN A 711 -32.14 -37.03 -17.80
C GLN A 711 -32.28 -37.49 -16.35
N LYS A 712 -32.86 -36.63 -15.51
CA LYS A 712 -33.00 -36.86 -14.08
C LYS A 712 -33.85 -38.11 -13.83
N PRO A 713 -33.35 -39.11 -13.10
CA PRO A 713 -34.19 -40.22 -12.65
C PRO A 713 -35.38 -39.71 -11.83
N ASP A 714 -36.56 -40.31 -12.02
CA ASP A 714 -37.78 -39.91 -11.32
C ASP A 714 -37.64 -40.04 -9.79
N SER A 715 -36.84 -41.01 -9.34
CA SER A 715 -36.56 -41.27 -7.92
C SER A 715 -35.63 -40.24 -7.25
N TRP A 716 -34.98 -39.36 -8.03
CA TRP A 716 -34.01 -38.40 -7.52
C TRP A 716 -34.67 -37.06 -7.22
N SER A 717 -34.35 -36.50 -6.05
CA SER A 717 -34.92 -35.23 -5.56
C SER A 717 -34.31 -33.98 -6.21
N GLY A 718 -33.15 -34.12 -6.84
CA GLY A 718 -32.41 -33.08 -7.55
C GLY A 718 -31.22 -33.67 -8.32
N LEU A 719 -30.36 -32.82 -8.87
CA LEU A 719 -29.13 -33.23 -9.55
C LEU A 719 -27.97 -32.30 -9.23
N ASN A 720 -26.88 -32.89 -8.75
CA ASN A 720 -25.58 -32.26 -8.57
C ASN A 720 -24.54 -33.02 -9.41
N ALA A 721 -23.58 -32.26 -9.95
CA ALA A 721 -22.38 -32.74 -10.60
C ALA A 721 -21.19 -32.57 -9.64
N TYR A 722 -20.69 -33.67 -9.10
CA TYR A 722 -19.41 -33.70 -8.41
C TYR A 722 -18.31 -33.98 -9.42
N VAL A 723 -17.51 -32.96 -9.73
CA VAL A 723 -16.50 -33.00 -10.79
C VAL A 723 -15.12 -32.85 -10.19
N TYR A 724 -14.22 -33.77 -10.53
CA TYR A 724 -12.86 -33.80 -10.01
C TYR A 724 -11.87 -34.30 -11.07
N ASN A 725 -10.59 -33.96 -10.92
CA ASN A 725 -9.50 -34.66 -11.59
C ASN A 725 -8.44 -35.06 -10.55
N LYS A 726 -7.52 -35.96 -10.93
CA LYS A 726 -6.43 -36.39 -10.07
C LYS A 726 -5.11 -35.98 -10.69
N ASP A 727 -4.27 -35.33 -9.91
CA ASP A 727 -2.88 -35.05 -10.25
C ASP A 727 -1.97 -35.74 -9.22
N GLY A 728 -1.36 -36.85 -9.63
CA GLY A 728 -0.65 -37.74 -8.72
C GLY A 728 -1.55 -38.27 -7.58
N SER A 729 -1.20 -37.95 -6.33
CA SER A 729 -1.99 -38.28 -5.14
C SER A 729 -3.03 -37.22 -4.75
N THR A 730 -3.02 -36.06 -5.40
CA THR A 730 -3.89 -34.92 -5.07
C THR A 730 -5.17 -34.99 -5.89
N THR A 731 -6.32 -34.80 -5.25
CA THR A 731 -7.62 -34.72 -5.92
C THR A 731 -8.04 -33.25 -5.99
N ASN A 732 -8.13 -32.70 -7.19
CA ASN A 732 -8.67 -31.34 -7.38
C ASN A 732 -10.14 -31.47 -7.73
N GLU A 733 -10.99 -30.89 -6.90
CA GLU A 733 -12.44 -30.91 -7.07
C GLU A 733 -12.95 -29.51 -7.43
N VAL A 734 -13.91 -29.43 -8.36
CA VAL A 734 -14.55 -28.14 -8.71
C VAL A 734 -15.32 -27.59 -7.51
N LYS A 735 -15.92 -28.49 -6.72
CA LYS A 735 -16.57 -28.17 -5.45
C LYS A 735 -16.64 -29.45 -4.61
N ALA A 736 -16.41 -29.31 -3.30
CA ALA A 736 -16.56 -30.41 -2.36
C ALA A 736 -17.94 -31.09 -2.49
N TRP A 737 -17.99 -32.38 -2.16
CA TRP A 737 -19.20 -33.19 -2.17
C TRP A 737 -20.38 -32.46 -1.47
N PRO A 738 -21.61 -32.44 -2.03
CA PRO A 738 -22.12 -33.19 -3.19
C PRO A 738 -21.81 -32.57 -4.57
N GLY A 739 -20.97 -31.54 -4.65
CA GLY A 739 -20.65 -30.86 -5.92
C GLY A 739 -21.59 -29.71 -6.26
N VAL A 740 -21.71 -29.42 -7.56
CA VAL A 740 -22.44 -28.25 -8.09
C VAL A 740 -23.83 -28.65 -8.59
N PRO A 741 -24.91 -27.95 -8.19
CA PRO A 741 -26.25 -28.20 -8.76
C PRO A 741 -26.26 -28.03 -10.28
N MET A 742 -26.91 -28.96 -10.99
CA MET A 742 -27.04 -28.92 -12.45
C MET A 742 -28.16 -27.99 -12.90
N THR A 743 -28.02 -27.38 -14.06
CA THR A 743 -29.00 -26.44 -14.65
C THR A 743 -30.12 -27.20 -15.36
N LYS A 744 -31.40 -26.94 -15.03
CA LYS A 744 -32.54 -27.54 -15.75
C LYS A 744 -32.65 -26.92 -17.16
N GLU A 745 -32.63 -27.74 -18.20
CA GLU A 745 -32.73 -27.31 -19.61
C GLU A 745 -34.15 -27.47 -20.15
N SER A 746 -34.84 -28.55 -19.78
CA SER A 746 -36.24 -28.81 -20.12
C SER A 746 -36.86 -29.79 -19.12
N ASP A 747 -38.10 -30.24 -19.32
CA ASP A 747 -38.73 -31.20 -18.41
C ASP A 747 -37.95 -32.52 -18.32
N GLY A 748 -37.32 -32.73 -17.16
CA GLY A 748 -36.50 -33.89 -16.83
C GLY A 748 -35.03 -33.80 -17.28
N LEU A 749 -34.67 -32.91 -18.20
CA LEU A 749 -33.29 -32.79 -18.71
C LEU A 749 -32.53 -31.66 -17.99
N TYR A 750 -31.35 -31.98 -17.49
CA TYR A 750 -30.43 -31.07 -16.80
C TYR A 750 -29.08 -31.03 -17.50
N SER A 751 -28.28 -30.00 -17.26
CA SER A 751 -26.94 -29.90 -17.80
C SER A 751 -25.91 -29.29 -16.84
N TYR A 752 -24.64 -29.54 -17.12
CA TYR A 752 -23.51 -28.94 -16.44
C TYR A 752 -22.37 -28.70 -17.44
N SER A 753 -21.78 -27.51 -17.42
CA SER A 753 -20.60 -27.17 -18.23
C SER A 753 -19.39 -27.08 -17.32
N LEU A 754 -18.28 -27.66 -17.75
CA LEU A 754 -17.05 -27.61 -16.97
C LEU A 754 -16.50 -26.17 -16.94
N PRO A 755 -15.90 -25.74 -15.82
CA PRO A 755 -15.19 -24.46 -15.76
C PRO A 755 -14.09 -24.40 -16.82
N THR A 756 -13.86 -23.21 -17.37
CA THR A 756 -12.78 -22.97 -18.32
C THR A 756 -11.44 -23.43 -17.74
N GLY A 757 -10.71 -24.26 -18.48
CA GLY A 757 -9.40 -24.81 -18.06
C GLY A 757 -9.46 -26.13 -17.27
N PHE A 758 -10.63 -26.59 -16.82
CA PHE A 758 -10.76 -27.85 -16.10
C PHE A 758 -10.86 -29.04 -17.08
N ARG A 759 -9.83 -29.91 -17.10
CA ARG A 759 -9.66 -31.00 -18.09
C ARG A 759 -9.46 -32.36 -17.43
N ASP A 760 -9.64 -33.41 -18.23
CA ASP A 760 -9.48 -34.83 -17.85
C ASP A 760 -10.30 -35.22 -16.61
N ALA A 761 -11.46 -34.57 -16.51
CA ALA A 761 -12.30 -34.67 -15.33
C ALA A 761 -13.09 -35.97 -15.30
N LYS A 762 -13.37 -36.41 -14.08
CA LYS A 762 -14.39 -37.40 -13.77
C LYS A 762 -15.59 -36.71 -13.15
N ILE A 763 -16.78 -37.21 -13.44
CA ILE A 763 -18.04 -36.70 -12.89
C ILE A 763 -18.81 -37.80 -12.18
N ILE A 764 -19.32 -37.48 -10.99
CA ILE A 764 -20.31 -38.28 -10.26
C ILE A 764 -21.59 -37.46 -10.19
N LEU A 765 -22.69 -38.06 -10.65
CA LEU A 765 -24.03 -37.48 -10.57
C LEU A 765 -24.66 -37.90 -9.25
N ASN A 766 -25.30 -36.98 -8.52
CA ASN A 766 -25.97 -37.32 -7.26
C ASN A 766 -27.12 -36.37 -6.92
N ASP A 767 -28.01 -36.76 -6.01
CA ASP A 767 -29.03 -35.90 -5.41
C ASP A 767 -28.81 -35.62 -3.92
N GLY A 768 -27.60 -35.91 -3.42
CA GLY A 768 -27.23 -35.88 -2.01
C GLY A 768 -27.62 -37.13 -1.20
N LYS A 769 -28.50 -38.01 -1.73
CA LYS A 769 -28.88 -39.29 -1.11
C LYS A 769 -28.52 -40.49 -1.97
N HIS A 770 -28.68 -40.36 -3.27
CA HIS A 770 -28.35 -41.33 -4.30
C HIS A 770 -27.21 -40.78 -5.16
N GLN A 771 -26.38 -41.67 -5.69
CA GLN A 771 -25.31 -41.30 -6.62
C GLN A 771 -25.13 -42.34 -7.71
N ASP A 772 -24.66 -41.89 -8.87
CA ASP A 772 -24.17 -42.74 -9.94
C ASP A 772 -22.94 -42.08 -10.58
N PRO A 773 -21.77 -42.76 -10.64
CA PRO A 773 -21.48 -44.11 -10.16
C PRO A 773 -21.65 -44.34 -8.64
N GLY A 774 -21.92 -45.57 -8.23
CA GLY A 774 -22.17 -45.95 -6.82
C GLY A 774 -21.01 -45.64 -5.86
N VAL A 775 -21.27 -45.67 -4.54
CA VAL A 775 -20.27 -45.29 -3.51
C VAL A 775 -18.98 -46.11 -3.66
N GLY A 776 -17.84 -45.42 -3.74
CA GLY A 776 -16.51 -46.02 -3.91
C GLY A 776 -16.14 -46.37 -5.37
N GLN A 777 -17.04 -46.12 -6.33
CA GLN A 777 -16.71 -46.21 -7.76
C GLN A 777 -16.14 -44.89 -8.27
N ASP A 778 -15.24 -45.00 -9.26
CA ASP A 778 -14.73 -43.83 -9.97
C ASP A 778 -15.84 -43.18 -10.80
N GLY A 779 -15.85 -41.84 -10.87
CA GLY A 779 -16.77 -41.09 -11.72
C GLY A 779 -16.59 -41.35 -13.22
N TYR A 780 -17.61 -41.02 -14.01
CA TYR A 780 -17.56 -41.12 -15.46
C TYR A 780 -16.49 -40.22 -16.04
N SER A 781 -15.67 -40.75 -16.94
CA SER A 781 -14.61 -39.96 -17.58
C SER A 781 -15.22 -39.01 -18.61
N LEU A 782 -14.84 -37.75 -18.53
CA LEU A 782 -15.24 -36.71 -19.46
C LEU A 782 -14.15 -36.51 -20.52
N LYS A 783 -14.50 -36.79 -21.76
CA LYS A 783 -13.63 -36.43 -22.88
C LYS A 783 -13.66 -34.92 -23.05
N ASN A 784 -12.48 -34.33 -23.04
CA ASN A 784 -12.30 -32.90 -23.27
C ASN A 784 -13.02 -32.49 -24.58
N GLY A 785 -13.96 -31.54 -24.49
CA GLY A 785 -14.69 -30.98 -25.64
C GLY A 785 -15.89 -31.80 -26.10
N SER A 786 -16.33 -32.81 -25.35
CA SER A 786 -17.50 -33.61 -25.68
C SER A 786 -18.80 -33.04 -25.11
N LYS A 787 -19.91 -33.45 -25.72
CA LYS A 787 -21.25 -33.36 -25.15
C LYS A 787 -21.69 -34.76 -24.74
N MET A 788 -21.85 -35.00 -23.45
CA MET A 788 -22.24 -36.31 -22.92
C MET A 788 -23.70 -36.30 -22.47
N LEU A 789 -24.36 -37.45 -22.51
CA LEU A 789 -25.71 -37.68 -21.99
C LEU A 789 -25.68 -38.80 -20.97
N TYR A 790 -26.31 -38.57 -19.83
CA TYR A 790 -26.74 -39.62 -18.91
C TYR A 790 -28.25 -39.78 -18.99
N GLU A 791 -28.73 -40.96 -19.37
CA GLU A 791 -30.16 -41.27 -19.42
C GLU A 791 -30.39 -42.73 -19.03
N ASN A 792 -31.32 -42.98 -18.09
CA ASN A 792 -31.71 -44.33 -17.65
C ASN A 792 -30.54 -45.25 -17.23
N GLY A 793 -29.51 -44.70 -16.58
CA GLY A 793 -28.32 -45.46 -16.17
C GLY A 793 -27.29 -45.69 -17.27
N VAL A 794 -27.47 -45.07 -18.45
CA VAL A 794 -26.55 -45.15 -19.58
C VAL A 794 -25.81 -43.84 -19.76
N TRP A 795 -24.48 -43.92 -19.88
CA TRP A 795 -23.59 -42.81 -20.19
C TRP A 795 -23.16 -42.88 -21.66
N SER A 796 -23.57 -41.91 -22.49
CA SER A 796 -23.35 -41.90 -23.94
C SER A 796 -22.99 -40.50 -24.47
N GLU A 797 -22.60 -40.38 -25.74
CA GLU A 797 -22.50 -39.07 -26.40
C GLU A 797 -23.90 -38.51 -26.68
N TYR A 798 -24.10 -37.22 -26.44
CA TYR A 798 -25.37 -36.54 -26.69
C TYR A 798 -25.50 -36.20 -28.18
N VAL A 799 -26.54 -36.75 -28.83
CA VAL A 799 -26.93 -36.42 -30.21
C VAL A 799 -28.20 -35.57 -30.16
N GLU A 800 -28.15 -34.38 -30.76
CA GLU A 800 -29.27 -33.43 -30.78
C GLU A 800 -30.36 -33.92 -31.76
N SER A 801 -31.65 -33.84 -31.39
CA SER A 801 -32.79 -34.34 -32.18
C SER A 801 -33.05 -33.51 -33.44
N ASP A 802 -33.45 -34.16 -34.56
CA ASP A 802 -33.78 -33.52 -35.85
C ASP A 802 -35.25 -33.04 -35.97
N LYS A 803 -36.09 -33.21 -34.95
CA LYS A 803 -37.51 -32.76 -35.01
C LYS A 803 -37.64 -31.24 -34.82
N PRO A 804 -38.68 -30.59 -35.38
CA PRO A 804 -39.00 -29.19 -35.10
C PRO A 804 -39.11 -28.95 -33.60
N GLN A 805 -38.44 -27.92 -33.09
CA GLN A 805 -38.45 -27.57 -31.67
C GLN A 805 -38.59 -26.07 -31.48
N ALA A 806 -39.65 -25.69 -30.76
CA ALA A 806 -39.83 -24.35 -30.23
C ALA A 806 -39.17 -24.22 -28.86
N SER A 807 -38.54 -23.09 -28.56
CA SER A 807 -38.03 -22.78 -27.22
C SER A 807 -38.01 -21.29 -26.96
N VAL A 808 -37.87 -20.90 -25.69
CA VAL A 808 -37.69 -19.51 -25.26
C VAL A 808 -36.52 -19.44 -24.27
N SER A 809 -35.83 -18.31 -24.22
CA SER A 809 -34.69 -18.13 -23.30
C SER A 809 -35.06 -18.21 -21.82
N LYS A 810 -36.34 -18.06 -21.48
CA LYS A 810 -36.87 -18.17 -20.11
C LYS A 810 -38.29 -18.75 -20.17
N GLU A 811 -38.56 -19.85 -19.48
CA GLU A 811 -39.87 -20.53 -19.49
C GLU A 811 -40.66 -20.23 -18.22
N ASN A 812 -41.94 -19.87 -18.36
CA ASN A 812 -42.95 -19.81 -17.28
C ASN A 812 -42.54 -19.09 -15.98
N CYS A 813 -41.73 -18.04 -16.09
CA CYS A 813 -41.18 -17.35 -14.92
C CYS A 813 -41.96 -16.08 -14.59
N GLU A 814 -41.73 -15.58 -13.37
CA GLU A 814 -42.19 -14.26 -13.01
C GLU A 814 -41.18 -13.19 -13.47
N PHE A 815 -41.67 -11.98 -13.75
CA PHE A 815 -40.83 -10.84 -14.14
C PHE A 815 -41.31 -9.55 -13.47
N LYS A 816 -40.40 -8.58 -13.25
CA LYS A 816 -40.68 -7.37 -12.48
C LYS A 816 -41.11 -6.17 -13.35
N ASP A 817 -40.32 -5.80 -14.36
CA ASP A 817 -40.61 -4.61 -15.20
C ASP A 817 -41.13 -5.00 -16.58
N SER A 818 -40.23 -5.44 -17.45
CA SER A 818 -40.51 -6.06 -18.73
C SER A 818 -39.58 -7.26 -18.90
N LEU A 819 -40.01 -8.25 -19.68
CA LEU A 819 -39.24 -9.46 -19.92
C LEU A 819 -38.87 -9.53 -21.39
N THR A 820 -37.57 -9.48 -21.68
CA THR A 820 -37.08 -9.79 -23.03
C THR A 820 -36.83 -11.28 -23.14
N LEU A 821 -37.54 -11.92 -24.06
CA LEU A 821 -37.44 -13.32 -24.42
C LEU A 821 -36.72 -13.44 -25.76
N THR A 822 -35.71 -14.30 -25.82
CA THR A 822 -35.14 -14.74 -27.09
C THR A 822 -35.90 -15.98 -27.53
N LEU A 823 -36.45 -15.96 -28.73
CA LEU A 823 -37.25 -17.01 -29.32
C LEU A 823 -36.34 -17.99 -30.04
N GLY A 824 -36.51 -19.28 -29.73
CA GLY A 824 -35.76 -20.37 -30.34
C GLY A 824 -36.62 -21.15 -31.32
N SER A 825 -36.03 -21.50 -32.45
CA SER A 825 -36.60 -22.41 -33.44
C SER A 825 -35.51 -23.30 -34.01
N LYS A 826 -35.61 -24.62 -33.80
CA LYS A 826 -34.69 -25.61 -34.39
C LYS A 826 -35.45 -26.58 -35.28
N ASN A 827 -34.80 -26.98 -36.37
CA ASN A 827 -35.26 -27.98 -37.35
C ASN A 827 -36.66 -27.72 -37.95
N GLY A 828 -37.18 -26.49 -37.86
CA GLY A 828 -38.40 -26.08 -38.54
C GLY A 828 -38.09 -25.30 -39.82
N THR A 829 -38.94 -25.43 -40.83
CA THR A 829 -38.94 -24.60 -42.04
C THR A 829 -39.78 -23.34 -41.87
N LYS A 830 -40.68 -23.30 -40.88
CA LYS A 830 -41.50 -22.14 -40.53
C LYS A 830 -41.69 -22.03 -39.01
N SER A 831 -41.64 -20.80 -38.48
CA SER A 831 -41.76 -20.53 -37.04
C SER A 831 -42.60 -19.28 -36.77
N THR A 832 -43.57 -19.38 -35.88
CA THR A 832 -44.48 -18.28 -35.52
C THR A 832 -44.66 -18.14 -34.01
N TYR A 833 -44.90 -16.92 -33.54
CA TYR A 833 -45.27 -16.64 -32.16
C TYR A 833 -46.55 -15.80 -32.05
N SER A 834 -47.26 -15.92 -30.94
CA SER A 834 -48.36 -15.02 -30.57
C SER A 834 -48.29 -14.66 -29.09
N ILE A 835 -48.78 -13.47 -28.74
CA ILE A 835 -48.83 -12.98 -27.35
C ILE A 835 -50.31 -12.80 -26.98
N ASN A 836 -50.74 -13.45 -25.89
CA ASN A 836 -52.12 -13.48 -25.41
C ASN A 836 -53.16 -13.87 -26.48
N GLY A 837 -52.77 -14.72 -27.43
CA GLY A 837 -53.63 -15.15 -28.54
C GLY A 837 -53.81 -14.10 -29.64
N SER A 838 -52.91 -13.12 -29.76
CA SER A 838 -52.81 -12.22 -30.91
C SER A 838 -52.60 -12.98 -32.23
N GLU A 839 -52.64 -12.28 -33.37
CA GLU A 839 -52.22 -12.85 -34.65
C GLU A 839 -50.81 -13.45 -34.57
N GLU A 840 -50.60 -14.55 -35.29
CA GLU A 840 -49.32 -15.25 -35.37
C GLU A 840 -48.31 -14.43 -36.19
N ILE A 841 -47.17 -14.11 -35.61
CA ILE A 841 -46.07 -13.35 -36.23
C ILE A 841 -44.92 -14.32 -36.50
N GLU A 842 -44.37 -14.31 -37.72
CA GLU A 842 -43.19 -15.12 -38.05
C GLU A 842 -41.94 -14.62 -37.32
N TYR A 843 -41.10 -15.54 -36.85
CA TYR A 843 -39.81 -15.24 -36.22
C TYR A 843 -38.72 -16.20 -36.70
N LYS A 844 -37.46 -15.81 -36.49
CA LYS A 844 -36.26 -16.62 -36.72
C LYS A 844 -35.60 -16.97 -35.39
N ASP A 845 -34.84 -18.07 -35.40
CA ASP A 845 -34.04 -18.49 -34.25
C ASP A 845 -33.13 -17.33 -33.76
N GLY A 846 -33.24 -16.98 -32.48
CA GLY A 846 -32.50 -15.87 -31.89
C GLY A 846 -33.23 -14.51 -31.88
N ASP A 847 -34.40 -14.40 -32.51
CA ASP A 847 -35.20 -13.16 -32.47
C ASP A 847 -35.63 -12.83 -31.05
N LYS A 848 -35.68 -11.54 -30.71
CA LYS A 848 -36.04 -11.07 -29.36
C LYS A 848 -37.38 -10.38 -29.37
N ILE A 849 -38.21 -10.74 -28.41
CA ILE A 849 -39.47 -10.03 -28.11
C ILE A 849 -39.42 -9.51 -26.68
N THR A 850 -39.99 -8.35 -26.43
CA THR A 850 -40.14 -7.81 -25.07
C THR A 850 -41.61 -7.79 -24.70
N ILE A 851 -41.94 -8.43 -23.58
CA ILE A 851 -43.31 -8.52 -23.06
C ILE A 851 -43.45 -7.78 -21.73
N GLY A 852 -44.67 -7.38 -21.39
CA GLY A 852 -45.02 -6.92 -20.04
C GLY A 852 -44.68 -5.47 -19.69
N GLN A 853 -44.31 -4.65 -20.69
CA GLN A 853 -44.10 -3.21 -20.53
C GLN A 853 -45.32 -2.50 -19.93
N ASP A 854 -46.54 -2.93 -20.32
CA ASP A 854 -47.81 -2.35 -19.84
C ASP A 854 -48.57 -3.23 -18.83
N ALA A 855 -48.01 -4.37 -18.42
CA ALA A 855 -48.67 -5.30 -17.50
C ALA A 855 -48.61 -4.79 -16.04
N LYS A 856 -49.63 -5.08 -15.25
CA LYS A 856 -49.71 -4.78 -13.81
C LYS A 856 -49.29 -5.99 -12.96
N PRO A 857 -48.83 -5.80 -11.71
CA PRO A 857 -48.51 -6.92 -10.82
C PRO A 857 -49.69 -7.90 -10.69
N GLY A 858 -49.43 -9.19 -10.90
CA GLY A 858 -50.43 -10.25 -10.97
C GLY A 858 -51.00 -10.53 -12.36
N ASP A 859 -50.76 -9.67 -13.36
CA ASP A 859 -51.15 -9.95 -14.75
C ASP A 859 -50.34 -11.13 -15.30
N THR A 860 -51.00 -11.94 -16.13
CA THR A 860 -50.36 -13.06 -16.84
C THR A 860 -50.29 -12.77 -18.32
N ILE A 861 -49.14 -13.06 -18.92
CA ILE A 861 -48.88 -12.93 -20.35
C ILE A 861 -48.55 -14.31 -20.90
N LYS A 862 -49.34 -14.79 -21.85
CA LYS A 862 -49.12 -16.07 -22.52
C LYS A 862 -48.43 -15.85 -23.86
N VAL A 863 -47.23 -16.40 -24.04
CA VAL A 863 -46.54 -16.44 -25.32
C VAL A 863 -46.63 -17.85 -25.88
N THR A 864 -47.19 -18.01 -27.07
CA THR A 864 -47.27 -19.30 -27.76
C THR A 864 -46.34 -19.29 -28.95
N LEU A 865 -45.40 -20.24 -29.00
CA LEU A 865 -44.51 -20.50 -30.13
C LEU A 865 -44.95 -21.74 -30.89
N LYS A 866 -44.75 -21.71 -32.20
CA LYS A 866 -45.02 -22.82 -33.11
C LYS A 866 -43.90 -22.93 -34.11
N VAL A 867 -43.30 -24.12 -34.21
CA VAL A 867 -42.22 -24.43 -35.17
C VAL A 867 -42.63 -25.68 -35.95
N SER A 868 -42.61 -25.63 -37.27
CA SER A 868 -42.97 -26.75 -38.15
C SER A 868 -41.96 -26.91 -39.27
N ASP A 869 -41.68 -28.14 -39.67
CA ASP A 869 -40.92 -28.46 -40.88
C ASP A 869 -41.80 -28.70 -42.13
N GLY A 870 -43.12 -28.63 -41.97
CA GLY A 870 -44.12 -28.96 -43.00
C GLY A 870 -44.77 -30.34 -42.83
N THR A 871 -44.20 -31.20 -41.99
CA THR A 871 -44.70 -32.55 -41.66
C THR A 871 -45.00 -32.69 -40.16
N ASP A 872 -44.03 -32.36 -39.32
CA ASP A 872 -44.14 -32.32 -37.87
C ASP A 872 -44.29 -30.86 -37.40
N THR A 873 -44.92 -30.67 -36.25
CA THR A 873 -45.11 -29.35 -35.63
C THR A 873 -44.94 -29.44 -34.13
N ASP A 874 -44.11 -28.58 -33.56
CA ASP A 874 -43.99 -28.36 -32.13
C ASP A 874 -44.68 -27.05 -31.76
N VAL A 875 -45.61 -27.10 -30.82
CA VAL A 875 -46.35 -25.93 -30.30
C VAL A 875 -46.15 -25.86 -28.80
N LYS A 876 -45.52 -24.79 -28.34
CA LYS A 876 -45.29 -24.55 -26.91
C LYS A 876 -45.94 -23.26 -26.46
N SER A 877 -46.56 -23.30 -25.29
CA SER A 877 -47.16 -22.13 -24.67
C SER A 877 -46.52 -21.88 -23.32
N TYR A 878 -46.09 -20.64 -23.12
CA TYR A 878 -45.43 -20.18 -21.90
C TYR A 878 -46.25 -19.08 -21.27
N THR A 879 -46.45 -19.12 -19.95
CA THR A 879 -47.20 -18.13 -19.19
C THR A 879 -46.27 -17.42 -18.23
N TYR A 880 -46.16 -16.11 -18.37
CA TYR A 880 -45.32 -15.26 -17.53
C TYR A 880 -46.19 -14.40 -16.64
N THR A 881 -45.91 -14.39 -15.35
CA THR A 881 -46.67 -13.59 -14.39
C THR A 881 -45.85 -12.37 -14.01
N LYS A 882 -46.45 -11.18 -14.02
CA LYS A 882 -45.76 -10.02 -13.47
C LYS A 882 -45.70 -10.19 -11.95
N ALA A 883 -44.49 -10.38 -11.42
CA ALA A 883 -44.25 -10.59 -10.00
C ALA A 883 -44.77 -9.39 -9.21
N ALA A 884 -45.29 -9.65 -8.01
CA ALA A 884 -45.37 -8.58 -7.01
C ALA A 884 -43.94 -8.18 -6.62
N GLU A 885 -43.67 -6.90 -6.48
CA GLU A 885 -42.37 -6.44 -5.98
C GLU A 885 -42.08 -7.09 -4.62
N VAL A 886 -40.91 -7.74 -4.49
CA VAL A 886 -40.40 -8.16 -3.18
C VAL A 886 -40.02 -6.88 -2.46
N ALA A 887 -40.79 -6.53 -1.43
CA ALA A 887 -40.56 -5.31 -0.69
C ALA A 887 -39.19 -5.38 0.00
N GLU A 888 -38.33 -4.40 -0.27
CA GLU A 888 -37.09 -4.23 0.47
C GLU A 888 -37.42 -3.98 1.95
N SER A 889 -36.62 -4.54 2.86
CA SER A 889 -36.76 -4.25 4.29
C SER A 889 -35.62 -3.32 4.70
N LYS A 890 -35.95 -2.12 5.18
CA LYS A 890 -34.95 -1.18 5.70
C LYS A 890 -35.09 -1.06 7.22
N ILE A 891 -34.01 -1.32 7.93
CA ILE A 891 -33.97 -1.16 9.38
C ILE A 891 -33.30 0.15 9.74
N TYR A 892 -33.86 0.83 10.72
CA TYR A 892 -33.36 2.08 11.26
C TYR A 892 -33.08 1.91 12.76
N CYS A 893 -32.07 2.60 13.25
CA CYS A 893 -31.73 2.65 14.66
C CYS A 893 -31.40 4.10 15.02
N LYS A 894 -32.19 4.68 15.94
CA LYS A 894 -31.73 5.87 16.65
C LYS A 894 -30.71 5.43 17.67
N ILE A 895 -29.52 6.00 17.57
CA ILE A 895 -28.38 5.59 18.39
C ILE A 895 -28.76 5.68 19.88
N PRO A 896 -28.64 4.59 20.65
CA PRO A 896 -28.90 4.62 22.08
C PRO A 896 -27.96 5.59 22.79
N ASN A 897 -28.43 6.24 23.86
CA ASN A 897 -27.61 7.16 24.65
C ASN A 897 -26.33 6.46 25.15
N GLY A 898 -25.18 7.06 24.85
CA GLY A 898 -23.86 6.54 25.21
C GLY A 898 -23.21 5.63 24.17
N TRP A 899 -23.86 5.34 23.05
CA TRP A 899 -23.26 4.61 21.92
C TRP A 899 -22.64 5.61 20.95
N SER A 900 -21.47 5.29 20.39
CA SER A 900 -20.77 6.14 19.41
C SER A 900 -20.99 5.71 17.95
N ASN A 901 -21.29 4.42 17.72
CA ASN A 901 -21.65 3.85 16.43
C ASN A 901 -22.58 2.64 16.66
N VAL A 902 -23.27 2.19 15.60
CA VAL A 902 -24.19 1.06 15.71
C VAL A 902 -23.97 0.02 14.59
N LYS A 903 -23.92 -1.25 14.99
CA LYS A 903 -23.93 -2.42 14.12
C LYS A 903 -25.24 -3.18 14.29
N ALA A 904 -25.67 -3.86 13.23
CA ALA A 904 -26.82 -4.75 13.22
C ALA A 904 -26.36 -6.18 12.96
N TYR A 905 -26.57 -7.06 13.94
CA TYR A 905 -26.45 -8.49 13.75
C TYR A 905 -27.80 -9.05 13.32
N ILE A 906 -27.90 -9.46 12.05
CA ILE A 906 -29.13 -9.92 11.40
C ILE A 906 -29.03 -11.42 11.15
N TYR A 907 -30.01 -12.17 11.65
CA TYR A 907 -30.03 -13.61 11.54
C TYR A 907 -31.45 -14.17 11.43
N ASN A 908 -31.56 -15.39 10.91
CA ASN A 908 -32.78 -16.19 10.98
C ASN A 908 -32.42 -17.57 11.53
N GLU A 909 -32.90 -17.85 12.75
CA GLU A 909 -32.70 -19.13 13.45
C GLU A 909 -33.73 -20.19 13.08
N ASN A 910 -34.77 -19.83 12.32
CA ASN A 910 -35.83 -20.74 11.89
C ASN A 910 -35.54 -21.42 10.55
N VAL A 911 -34.36 -21.18 9.97
CA VAL A 911 -33.85 -21.82 8.75
C VAL A 911 -32.60 -22.63 9.09
N THR A 912 -32.40 -23.78 8.42
CA THR A 912 -31.31 -24.73 8.73
C THR A 912 -30.45 -24.98 7.49
N PRO A 913 -29.13 -24.72 7.53
CA PRO A 913 -28.38 -24.15 8.66
C PRO A 913 -28.82 -22.71 8.97
N LYS A 914 -28.59 -22.26 10.21
CA LYS A 914 -28.89 -20.88 10.66
C LYS A 914 -28.32 -19.90 9.65
N LYS A 915 -29.17 -19.02 9.12
CA LYS A 915 -28.76 -18.00 8.16
C LYS A 915 -28.37 -16.75 8.93
N GLU A 916 -27.12 -16.33 8.77
CA GLU A 916 -26.57 -15.14 9.39
C GLU A 916 -26.05 -14.23 8.29
N LEU A 917 -26.33 -12.93 8.39
CA LEU A 917 -25.85 -11.96 7.41
C LEU A 917 -24.35 -11.72 7.53
N ALA A 918 -23.85 -11.70 8.77
CA ALA A 918 -22.42 -11.60 9.11
C ALA A 918 -22.18 -12.23 10.49
N SER A 919 -20.95 -12.62 10.78
CA SER A 919 -20.55 -13.06 12.12
C SER A 919 -20.74 -11.94 13.15
N TRP A 920 -20.97 -12.32 14.41
CA TRP A 920 -21.08 -11.37 15.53
C TRP A 920 -19.82 -10.46 15.60
N PRO A 921 -19.93 -9.13 15.77
CA PRO A 921 -21.10 -8.34 16.18
C PRO A 921 -22.01 -7.82 15.06
N GLY A 922 -21.93 -8.37 13.84
CA GLY A 922 -22.79 -7.99 12.72
C GLY A 922 -22.22 -6.87 11.85
N VAL A 923 -23.06 -6.34 10.96
CA VAL A 923 -22.69 -5.35 9.93
C VAL A 923 -22.81 -3.92 10.45
N ALA A 924 -21.92 -3.02 10.02
CA ALA A 924 -22.03 -1.60 10.34
C ALA A 924 -23.25 -0.98 9.65
N MET A 925 -24.00 -0.15 10.39
CA MET A 925 -25.12 0.62 9.81
C MET A 925 -24.62 1.95 9.23
N THR A 926 -25.30 2.43 8.19
CA THR A 926 -25.00 3.70 7.51
C THR A 926 -25.61 4.86 8.28
N LYS A 927 -24.87 5.94 8.50
CA LYS A 927 -25.40 7.16 9.14
C LYS A 927 -26.26 7.93 8.12
N GLU A 928 -27.55 8.10 8.40
CA GLU A 928 -28.48 8.84 7.53
C GLU A 928 -28.55 10.32 7.92
N SER A 929 -28.48 10.60 9.21
CA SER A 929 -28.46 11.95 9.80
C SER A 929 -27.94 11.86 11.24
N ASP A 930 -27.81 13.00 11.93
CA ASP A 930 -27.32 13.01 13.31
C ASP A 930 -28.23 12.18 14.24
N GLY A 931 -27.66 11.07 14.71
CA GLY A 931 -28.31 10.14 15.63
C GLY A 931 -29.20 9.08 14.98
N LEU A 932 -29.35 9.04 13.66
CA LEU A 932 -30.15 8.03 12.93
C LEU A 932 -29.29 7.23 11.96
N TYR A 933 -29.28 5.91 12.12
CA TYR A 933 -28.56 4.97 11.28
C TYR A 933 -29.51 4.02 10.57
N SER A 934 -29.15 3.55 9.39
CA SER A 934 -29.95 2.58 8.64
C SER A 934 -29.12 1.44 8.04
N TYR A 935 -29.80 0.33 7.74
CA TYR A 935 -29.26 -0.74 6.94
C TYR A 935 -30.38 -1.31 6.05
N THR A 936 -30.11 -1.40 4.74
CA THR A 936 -31.07 -1.99 3.79
C THR A 936 -30.75 -3.46 3.60
N LEU A 937 -31.70 -4.31 3.97
CA LEU A 937 -31.60 -5.75 3.80
C LEU A 937 -32.12 -6.13 2.41
N LYS A 938 -31.20 -6.43 1.49
CA LYS A 938 -31.48 -6.85 0.11
C LYS A 938 -31.46 -8.38 -0.01
N ASP A 939 -32.27 -8.91 -0.93
CA ASP A 939 -32.30 -10.34 -1.28
C ASP A 939 -32.55 -11.28 -0.09
N TRP A 940 -33.35 -10.82 0.88
CA TRP A 940 -33.71 -11.57 2.08
C TRP A 940 -35.22 -11.86 2.09
N GLU A 941 -35.59 -13.10 1.76
CA GLU A 941 -36.98 -13.47 1.47
C GLU A 941 -37.78 -13.85 2.71
N GLU A 942 -37.12 -14.11 3.84
CA GLU A 942 -37.74 -14.59 5.08
C GLU A 942 -37.82 -13.52 6.18
N ASP A 943 -38.67 -13.71 7.20
CA ASP A 943 -38.59 -12.89 8.42
C ASP A 943 -37.19 -13.02 9.06
N ALA A 944 -36.63 -11.92 9.56
CA ALA A 944 -35.33 -11.88 10.21
C ALA A 944 -35.44 -11.44 11.67
N TYR A 945 -34.35 -11.61 12.42
CA TYR A 945 -34.17 -11.07 13.76
C TYR A 945 -32.95 -10.17 13.79
N VAL A 946 -33.07 -9.03 14.46
CA VAL A 946 -32.04 -7.98 14.50
C VAL A 946 -31.62 -7.71 15.94
N ILE A 947 -30.31 -7.74 16.19
CA ILE A 947 -29.71 -7.24 17.45
C ILE A 947 -28.83 -6.04 17.09
N PHE A 948 -29.04 -4.93 17.78
CA PHE A 948 -28.19 -3.75 17.64
C PHE A 948 -27.07 -3.78 18.68
N THR A 949 -25.86 -3.37 18.31
CA THR A 949 -24.71 -3.32 19.21
C THR A 949 -23.72 -2.23 18.82
N ASP A 950 -23.03 -1.63 19.80
CA ASP A 950 -21.87 -0.76 19.58
C ASP A 950 -20.52 -1.54 19.66
N GLY A 951 -20.59 -2.87 19.80
CA GLY A 951 -19.44 -3.75 20.03
C GLY A 951 -19.17 -4.07 21.51
N LYS A 952 -19.73 -3.32 22.46
CA LYS A 952 -19.59 -3.53 23.92
C LYS A 952 -20.95 -3.79 24.59
N ASN A 953 -21.96 -3.03 24.20
CA ASN A 953 -23.34 -3.08 24.64
C ASN A 953 -24.22 -3.63 23.50
N GLN A 954 -25.36 -4.23 23.85
CA GLN A 954 -26.33 -4.69 22.86
C GLN A 954 -27.77 -4.46 23.33
N THR A 955 -28.67 -4.32 22.35
CA THR A 955 -30.11 -4.33 22.56
C THR A 955 -30.76 -5.20 21.49
N PRO A 956 -31.54 -6.23 21.87
CA PRO A 956 -31.90 -6.65 23.24
C PRO A 956 -30.71 -7.19 24.06
N ALA A 957 -30.86 -7.29 25.39
CA ALA A 957 -29.79 -7.74 26.31
C ALA A 957 -29.27 -9.16 25.98
N VAL A 958 -28.05 -9.49 26.43
CA VAL A 958 -27.41 -10.80 26.16
C VAL A 958 -28.34 -11.96 26.54
N GLY A 959 -28.54 -12.89 25.61
CA GLY A 959 -29.44 -14.04 25.76
C GLY A 959 -30.91 -13.77 25.41
N GLN A 960 -31.29 -12.53 25.13
CA GLN A 960 -32.61 -12.20 24.60
C GLN A 960 -32.65 -12.33 23.07
N LYS A 961 -33.80 -12.76 22.55
CA LYS A 961 -34.03 -12.88 21.11
C LYS A 961 -34.04 -11.50 20.44
N GLY A 962 -33.45 -11.39 19.25
CA GLY A 962 -33.44 -10.14 18.48
C GLY A 962 -34.85 -9.62 18.13
N PHE A 963 -34.93 -8.36 17.72
CA PHE A 963 -36.17 -7.75 17.26
C PHE A 963 -36.62 -8.38 15.94
N LYS A 964 -37.88 -8.83 15.88
CA LYS A 964 -38.43 -9.45 14.68
C LYS A 964 -38.62 -8.41 13.57
N LEU A 965 -37.96 -8.61 12.44
CA LEU A 965 -38.14 -7.87 11.20
C LEU A 965 -38.98 -8.73 10.25
N THR A 966 -40.17 -8.26 9.91
CA THR A 966 -41.00 -8.93 8.90
C THR A 966 -40.51 -8.55 7.50
N ASN A 967 -40.38 -9.52 6.60
CA ASN A 967 -39.95 -9.22 5.24
C ASN A 967 -40.87 -8.19 4.56
N GLY A 968 -40.29 -7.20 3.89
CA GLY A 968 -40.97 -6.09 3.26
C GLY A 968 -41.36 -4.94 4.18
N SER A 969 -40.81 -4.87 5.39
CA SER A 969 -41.12 -3.81 6.35
C SER A 969 -39.95 -2.86 6.61
N ASN A 970 -40.28 -1.58 6.72
CA ASN A 970 -39.36 -0.57 7.24
C ASN A 970 -39.62 -0.40 8.73
N MET A 971 -38.61 -0.67 9.55
CA MET A 971 -38.73 -0.69 11.01
C MET A 971 -37.66 0.17 11.65
N ILE A 972 -38.00 0.86 12.73
CA ILE A 972 -37.09 1.68 13.52
C ILE A 972 -37.02 1.21 14.97
N TYR A 973 -35.79 1.14 15.48
CA TYR A 973 -35.52 1.09 16.91
C TYR A 973 -35.33 2.52 17.43
N ASP A 974 -36.15 2.93 18.38
CA ASP A 974 -36.08 4.23 19.05
C ASP A 974 -36.31 4.06 20.56
N ASN A 975 -35.25 4.26 21.34
CA ASN A 975 -35.26 4.30 22.80
C ASN A 975 -36.08 3.16 23.47
N GLY A 976 -35.83 1.92 23.06
CA GLY A 976 -36.51 0.73 23.60
C GLY A 976 -37.77 0.29 22.86
N SER A 977 -38.24 1.05 21.85
CA SER A 977 -39.40 0.71 21.03
C SER A 977 -38.97 0.22 19.64
N TRP A 978 -39.60 -0.85 19.15
CA TRP A 978 -39.43 -1.39 17.80
C TRP A 978 -40.74 -1.20 17.03
N SER A 979 -40.76 -0.29 16.05
CA SER A 979 -42.00 0.16 15.39
C SER A 979 -41.80 0.42 13.90
N LYS A 980 -42.90 0.52 13.14
CA LYS A 980 -42.85 0.80 11.69
C LYS A 980 -42.30 2.21 11.44
N TYR A 981 -41.38 2.34 10.50
CA TYR A 981 -40.81 3.62 10.09
C TYR A 981 -41.50 4.15 8.83
N GLU A 982 -42.06 5.36 8.92
CA GLU A 982 -42.59 6.10 7.78
C GLU A 982 -41.58 7.17 7.36
N GLU A 983 -40.93 6.95 6.22
CA GLU A 983 -39.89 7.83 5.68
C GLU A 983 -40.52 9.14 5.17
N LYS A 984 -40.06 10.29 5.68
CA LYS A 984 -40.42 11.59 5.09
C LYS A 984 -39.58 11.79 3.83
N ILE A 985 -40.15 11.45 2.68
CA ILE A 985 -39.45 11.52 1.40
C ILE A 985 -39.35 12.99 0.96
N ASN A 986 -38.14 13.53 0.99
CA ASN A 986 -37.82 14.84 0.39
C ASN A 986 -37.30 14.64 -1.04
N PRO A 987 -37.69 15.51 -2.00
CA PRO A 987 -37.11 15.49 -3.34
C PRO A 987 -35.62 15.83 -3.26
N CYS A 988 -34.83 15.31 -4.21
CA CYS A 988 -33.39 15.53 -4.27
C CYS A 988 -32.93 15.76 -5.72
N ALA A 989 -32.27 16.89 -5.96
CA ALA A 989 -31.59 17.21 -7.21
C ALA A 989 -30.10 16.83 -7.12
N SER A 990 -29.51 16.37 -8.22
CA SER A 990 -28.05 16.15 -8.32
C SER A 990 -27.55 16.38 -9.73
N ILE A 991 -26.23 16.51 -9.90
CA ILE A 991 -25.60 16.68 -11.21
C ILE A 991 -24.27 15.91 -11.26
N SER A 992 -23.85 15.46 -12.44
CA SER A 992 -22.68 14.56 -12.56
C SER A 992 -21.33 15.20 -12.26
N LYS A 993 -21.23 16.52 -12.28
CA LYS A 993 -20.02 17.29 -11.95
C LYS A 993 -20.44 18.62 -11.32
N GLU A 994 -19.92 18.93 -10.13
CA GLU A 994 -20.29 20.13 -9.37
C GLU A 994 -19.16 21.18 -9.47
N ASP A 995 -19.53 22.43 -9.72
CA ASP A 995 -18.69 23.64 -9.57
C ASP A 995 -17.25 23.59 -10.13
N CYS A 996 -17.08 23.14 -11.38
CA CYS A 996 -15.75 22.97 -11.98
C CYS A 996 -15.48 23.91 -13.18
N GLU A 997 -14.20 24.07 -13.53
CA GLU A 997 -13.79 24.72 -14.78
C GLU A 997 -13.90 23.77 -15.98
N PHE A 998 -14.06 24.32 -17.18
CA PHE A 998 -14.10 23.54 -18.42
C PHE A 998 -13.52 24.32 -19.61
N ASP A 999 -12.94 23.61 -20.58
CA ASP A 999 -12.18 24.21 -21.69
C ASP A 999 -13.07 24.71 -22.85
N ASP A 1000 -13.79 23.81 -23.51
CA ASP A 1000 -14.57 24.14 -24.72
C ASP A 1000 -16.09 24.05 -24.44
N SER A 1001 -16.59 22.89 -24.02
CA SER A 1001 -17.98 22.66 -23.58
C SER A 1001 -18.04 21.54 -22.55
N LEU A 1002 -19.01 21.57 -21.64
CA LEU A 1002 -19.16 20.59 -20.58
C LEU A 1002 -20.54 19.92 -20.67
N THR A 1003 -20.55 18.59 -20.81
CA THR A 1003 -21.78 17.78 -20.75
C THR A 1003 -22.02 17.29 -19.32
N LEU A 1004 -23.17 17.65 -18.77
CA LEU A 1004 -23.62 17.35 -17.42
C LEU A 1004 -24.81 16.40 -17.48
N THR A 1005 -24.81 15.37 -16.63
CA THR A 1005 -25.96 14.49 -16.44
C THR A 1005 -26.74 14.96 -15.22
N LEU A 1006 -28.04 15.19 -15.39
CA LEU A 1006 -28.94 15.71 -14.40
C LEU A 1006 -29.60 14.57 -13.63
N GLY A 1007 -29.61 14.68 -12.32
CA GLY A 1007 -30.24 13.72 -11.42
C GLY A 1007 -31.48 14.31 -10.76
N SER A 1008 -32.51 13.48 -10.63
CA SER A 1008 -33.70 13.80 -9.85
C SER A 1008 -34.24 12.56 -9.17
N LYS A 1009 -34.28 12.57 -7.84
CA LYS A 1009 -34.89 11.50 -7.04
C LYS A 1009 -36.04 12.04 -6.24
N ASN A 1010 -37.06 11.21 -6.06
CA ASN A 1010 -38.21 11.47 -5.19
C ASN A 1010 -39.04 12.74 -5.53
N GLY A 1011 -38.87 13.30 -6.72
CA GLY A 1011 -39.68 14.40 -7.25
C GLY A 1011 -40.78 13.90 -8.19
N THR A 1012 -41.92 14.56 -8.16
CA THR A 1012 -42.98 14.43 -9.18
C THR A 1012 -42.78 15.42 -10.34
N LYS A 1013 -41.95 16.45 -10.14
CA LYS A 1013 -41.57 17.43 -11.16
C LYS A 1013 -40.12 17.87 -10.99
N SER A 1014 -39.34 17.85 -12.07
CA SER A 1014 -37.92 18.26 -12.07
C SER A 1014 -37.66 19.24 -13.19
N THR A 1015 -37.03 20.37 -12.89
CA THR A 1015 -36.69 21.43 -13.86
C THR A 1015 -35.24 21.90 -13.70
N TYR A 1016 -34.62 22.33 -14.80
CA TYR A 1016 -33.34 23.01 -14.78
C TYR A 1016 -33.40 24.36 -15.51
N SER A 1017 -32.50 25.27 -15.18
CA SER A 1017 -32.27 26.50 -15.94
C SER A 1017 -30.77 26.81 -16.02
N ILE A 1018 -30.37 27.50 -17.08
CA ILE A 1018 -28.97 27.92 -17.31
C ILE A 1018 -28.95 29.45 -17.32
N ASN A 1019 -28.11 30.07 -16.48
CA ASN A 1019 -28.01 31.52 -16.31
C ASN A 1019 -29.34 32.22 -16.03
N GLY A 1020 -30.27 31.53 -15.35
CA GLY A 1020 -31.61 32.07 -15.06
C GLY A 1020 -32.55 32.11 -16.27
N SER A 1021 -32.31 31.27 -17.30
CA SER A 1021 -33.24 31.03 -18.40
C SER A 1021 -34.59 30.47 -17.91
N GLU A 1022 -35.57 30.31 -18.82
CA GLU A 1022 -36.80 29.57 -18.51
C GLU A 1022 -36.48 28.17 -17.97
N GLU A 1023 -37.28 27.71 -16.99
CA GLU A 1023 -37.16 26.39 -16.39
C GLU A 1023 -37.61 25.31 -17.40
N ILE A 1024 -36.71 24.39 -17.73
CA ILE A 1024 -36.95 23.27 -18.67
C ILE A 1024 -37.11 21.98 -17.86
N GLU A 1025 -38.16 21.21 -18.11
CA GLU A 1025 -38.36 19.91 -17.46
C GLU A 1025 -37.32 18.88 -17.90
N TYR A 1026 -36.83 18.08 -16.96
CA TYR A 1026 -35.89 16.98 -17.23
C TYR A 1026 -36.27 15.73 -16.44
N LYS A 1027 -35.75 14.58 -16.88
CA LYS A 1027 -35.86 13.28 -16.22
C LYS A 1027 -34.49 12.87 -15.65
N ASP A 1028 -34.52 12.02 -14.62
CA ASP A 1028 -33.29 11.45 -14.05
C ASP A 1028 -32.44 10.79 -15.14
N GLY A 1029 -31.18 11.20 -15.25
CA GLY A 1029 -30.24 10.73 -16.27
C GLY A 1029 -30.19 11.57 -17.55
N ASP A 1030 -31.03 12.60 -17.70
CA ASP A 1030 -30.98 13.50 -18.86
C ASP A 1030 -29.65 14.26 -18.91
N LYS A 1031 -29.16 14.55 -20.12
CA LYS A 1031 -27.88 15.24 -20.33
C LYS A 1031 -28.08 16.62 -20.93
N ILE A 1032 -27.33 17.59 -20.42
CA ILE A 1032 -27.27 18.95 -20.96
C ILE A 1032 -25.82 19.28 -21.28
N THR A 1033 -25.57 20.08 -22.32
CA THR A 1033 -24.24 20.59 -22.66
C THR A 1033 -24.23 22.10 -22.45
N ILE A 1034 -23.26 22.58 -21.69
CA ILE A 1034 -23.05 24.00 -21.41
C ILE A 1034 -21.71 24.47 -21.99
N GLY A 1035 -21.53 25.78 -22.19
CA GLY A 1035 -20.21 26.34 -22.54
C GLY A 1035 -19.92 26.54 -24.03
N GLU A 1036 -20.75 26.03 -24.94
CA GLU A 1036 -20.52 26.09 -26.40
C GLU A 1036 -20.35 27.51 -26.93
N ASN A 1037 -21.03 28.50 -26.32
CA ASN A 1037 -20.97 29.91 -26.72
C ASN A 1037 -20.30 30.84 -25.68
N ALA A 1038 -19.78 30.29 -24.57
CA ALA A 1038 -19.14 31.08 -23.52
C ALA A 1038 -17.72 31.50 -23.93
N GLN A 1039 -17.27 32.65 -23.45
CA GLN A 1039 -15.90 33.15 -23.60
C GLN A 1039 -15.03 32.75 -22.39
N PRO A 1040 -13.70 32.65 -22.56
CA PRO A 1040 -12.74 32.59 -21.46
C PRO A 1040 -13.07 33.52 -20.28
N GLY A 1041 -13.22 32.96 -19.07
CA GLY A 1041 -13.57 33.68 -17.86
C GLY A 1041 -15.07 33.84 -17.61
N ASP A 1042 -15.94 33.46 -18.55
CA ASP A 1042 -17.38 33.48 -18.33
C ASP A 1042 -17.81 32.42 -17.31
N SER A 1043 -18.64 32.82 -16.35
CA SER A 1043 -19.31 31.90 -15.43
C SER A 1043 -20.71 31.55 -15.92
N ILE A 1044 -21.01 30.25 -15.97
CA ILE A 1044 -22.30 29.67 -16.31
C ILE A 1044 -22.91 29.06 -15.05
N LYS A 1045 -24.10 29.54 -14.66
CA LYS A 1045 -24.86 29.01 -13.54
C LYS A 1045 -25.91 28.02 -14.00
N VAL A 1046 -25.92 26.81 -13.46
CA VAL A 1046 -26.98 25.81 -13.68
C VAL A 1046 -27.77 25.64 -12.39
N THR A 1047 -29.08 25.86 -12.45
CA THR A 1047 -29.97 25.65 -11.31
C THR A 1047 -30.84 24.44 -11.58
N LEU A 1048 -30.81 23.44 -10.69
CA LEU A 1048 -31.70 22.29 -10.69
C LEU A 1048 -32.76 22.43 -9.62
N LYS A 1049 -33.98 21.98 -9.91
CA LYS A 1049 -35.10 22.02 -9.00
C LYS A 1049 -35.92 20.76 -9.11
N VAL A 1050 -36.11 20.07 -7.99
CA VAL A 1050 -36.90 18.84 -7.92
C VAL A 1050 -37.97 19.04 -6.85
N SER A 1051 -39.23 18.84 -7.20
CA SER A 1051 -40.38 19.01 -6.31
C SER A 1051 -41.23 17.75 -6.30
N ASN A 1052 -41.80 17.41 -5.15
CA ASN A 1052 -42.76 16.30 -5.02
C ASN A 1052 -44.20 16.78 -4.75
N GLY A 1053 -44.47 18.06 -5.01
CA GLY A 1053 -45.77 18.70 -4.78
C GLY A 1053 -45.94 19.26 -3.36
N THR A 1054 -45.15 18.80 -2.38
CA THR A 1054 -45.19 19.31 -0.99
C THR A 1054 -43.88 19.97 -0.58
N ASN A 1055 -42.75 19.36 -0.94
CA ASN A 1055 -41.40 19.86 -0.70
C ASN A 1055 -40.69 20.13 -2.03
N THR A 1056 -39.68 21.00 -2.03
CA THR A 1056 -38.87 21.31 -3.21
C THR A 1056 -37.41 21.44 -2.81
N ASP A 1057 -36.53 20.77 -3.54
CA ASP A 1057 -35.08 20.88 -3.44
C ASP A 1057 -34.57 21.72 -4.63
N VAL A 1058 -33.73 22.70 -4.34
CA VAL A 1058 -33.16 23.62 -5.35
C VAL A 1058 -31.66 23.68 -5.16
N LYS A 1059 -30.91 23.24 -6.17
CA LYS A 1059 -29.44 23.29 -6.20
C LYS A 1059 -28.95 24.24 -7.26
N ASN A 1060 -27.87 24.96 -6.96
CA ASN A 1060 -27.26 25.92 -7.85
C ASN A 1060 -25.78 25.56 -8.01
N TYR A 1061 -25.34 25.45 -9.25
CA TYR A 1061 -23.97 25.12 -9.62
C TYR A 1061 -23.41 26.23 -10.53
N THR A 1062 -22.12 26.49 -10.44
CA THR A 1062 -21.41 27.54 -11.20
C THR A 1062 -20.17 26.96 -11.87
N TYR A 1063 -20.09 27.07 -13.18
CA TYR A 1063 -18.98 26.56 -13.99
C TYR A 1063 -18.29 27.71 -14.71
N THR A 1064 -16.96 27.74 -14.71
CA THR A 1064 -16.20 28.82 -15.35
C THR A 1064 -15.47 28.28 -16.57
N LYS A 1065 -15.58 29.00 -17.71
CA LYS A 1065 -14.82 28.63 -18.91
C LYS A 1065 -13.36 29.01 -18.74
N ALA A 1066 -12.46 28.04 -18.82
CA ALA A 1066 -11.04 28.26 -18.65
C ALA A 1066 -10.48 29.23 -19.71
N ALA A 1067 -9.51 30.05 -19.31
CA ALA A 1067 -8.81 30.91 -20.26
C ALA A 1067 -7.81 30.09 -21.08
N LYS A 1068 -8.03 30.02 -22.40
CA LYS A 1068 -7.20 29.21 -23.29
C LYS A 1068 -5.77 29.78 -23.35
N ILE A 1069 -4.79 29.07 -22.80
CA ILE A 1069 -3.35 29.38 -22.92
C ILE A 1069 -2.91 29.01 -24.33
N ALA A 1070 -2.48 29.97 -25.13
CA ALA A 1070 -2.05 29.72 -26.51
C ALA A 1070 -0.58 29.30 -26.54
N GLU A 1071 -0.28 28.05 -26.95
CA GLU A 1071 1.10 27.60 -27.15
C GLU A 1071 1.83 28.47 -28.18
N SER A 1072 3.01 28.99 -27.84
CA SER A 1072 3.86 29.72 -28.78
C SER A 1072 4.98 28.82 -29.29
N LYS A 1073 5.28 28.85 -30.60
CA LYS A 1073 6.43 28.12 -31.17
C LYS A 1073 7.49 29.06 -31.70
N ILE A 1074 8.73 28.80 -31.35
CA ILE A 1074 9.90 29.59 -31.69
C ILE A 1074 10.78 28.73 -32.58
N TYR A 1075 11.14 29.25 -33.75
CA TYR A 1075 12.08 28.63 -34.66
C TYR A 1075 13.32 29.52 -34.82
N CYS A 1076 14.48 28.90 -35.01
CA CYS A 1076 15.73 29.61 -35.25
C CYS A 1076 16.55 28.86 -36.30
N LYS A 1077 16.86 29.54 -37.41
CA LYS A 1077 17.87 29.08 -38.37
C LYS A 1077 19.22 29.45 -37.79
N ALA A 1078 20.05 28.44 -37.48
CA ALA A 1078 21.34 28.67 -36.84
C ALA A 1078 22.19 29.65 -37.65
N PRO A 1079 22.68 30.75 -37.05
CA PRO A 1079 23.67 31.61 -37.68
C PRO A 1079 24.93 30.84 -38.10
N ASP A 1080 25.64 31.35 -39.11
CA ASP A 1080 26.86 30.72 -39.60
C ASP A 1080 27.89 30.52 -38.47
N GLY A 1081 28.32 29.28 -38.27
CA GLY A 1081 29.27 28.89 -37.22
C GLY A 1081 28.63 28.40 -35.92
N TRP A 1082 27.31 28.45 -35.76
CA TRP A 1082 26.63 27.92 -34.58
C TRP A 1082 26.31 26.42 -34.76
N SER A 1083 26.95 25.55 -33.97
CA SER A 1083 26.67 24.10 -33.97
C SER A 1083 25.51 23.69 -33.07
N THR A 1084 25.17 24.54 -32.11
CA THR A 1084 24.10 24.35 -31.12
C THR A 1084 23.39 25.68 -30.89
N VAL A 1085 22.07 25.68 -30.80
CA VAL A 1085 21.27 26.88 -30.54
C VAL A 1085 20.51 26.70 -29.22
N LYS A 1086 20.66 27.65 -28.31
CA LYS A 1086 19.88 27.78 -27.08
C LYS A 1086 18.96 28.99 -27.17
N VAL A 1087 17.85 28.92 -26.45
CA VAL A 1087 16.86 29.98 -26.32
C VAL A 1087 16.71 30.38 -24.86
N TYR A 1088 16.87 31.66 -24.59
CA TYR A 1088 16.58 32.28 -23.30
C TYR A 1088 15.35 33.16 -23.47
N ILE A 1089 14.32 32.90 -22.66
CA ILE A 1089 13.03 33.59 -22.74
C ILE A 1089 12.74 34.22 -21.40
N TYR A 1090 12.32 35.49 -21.40
CA TYR A 1090 12.02 36.22 -20.19
C TYR A 1090 10.85 37.19 -20.39
N ASN A 1091 10.19 37.57 -19.31
CA ASN A 1091 9.18 38.63 -19.31
C ASN A 1091 9.70 39.86 -18.55
N GLU A 1092 9.65 41.04 -19.17
CA GLU A 1092 10.07 42.30 -18.54
C GLU A 1092 8.96 42.97 -17.72
N ASP A 1093 7.70 42.62 -17.97
CA ASP A 1093 6.51 43.30 -17.47
C ASP A 1093 5.95 42.66 -16.19
N VAL A 1094 6.64 41.65 -15.63
CA VAL A 1094 6.30 40.95 -14.37
C VAL A 1094 7.42 41.10 -13.34
N SER A 1095 7.07 41.19 -12.06
CA SER A 1095 8.02 41.33 -10.94
C SER A 1095 7.76 40.27 -9.86
N PRO A 1096 8.70 39.36 -9.58
CA PRO A 1096 10.01 39.23 -10.23
C PRO A 1096 9.87 38.77 -11.70
N LYS A 1097 10.91 39.04 -12.51
CA LYS A 1097 10.93 38.64 -13.92
C LYS A 1097 10.78 37.13 -14.02
N LYS A 1098 9.83 36.67 -14.83
CA LYS A 1098 9.69 35.25 -15.16
C LYS A 1098 10.71 34.91 -16.24
N GLU A 1099 11.54 33.90 -16.01
CA GLU A 1099 12.59 33.45 -16.94
C GLU A 1099 12.42 31.96 -17.19
N LEU A 1100 12.67 31.51 -18.44
CA LEU A 1100 12.48 30.13 -18.85
C LEU A 1100 13.52 29.19 -18.21
N ALA A 1101 14.75 29.68 -18.07
CA ALA A 1101 15.88 29.01 -17.45
C ALA A 1101 16.98 30.03 -17.17
N SER A 1102 17.95 29.70 -16.32
CA SER A 1102 19.13 30.53 -16.10
C SER A 1102 19.93 30.74 -17.40
N TRP A 1103 20.55 31.91 -17.54
CA TRP A 1103 21.40 32.22 -18.70
C TRP A 1103 22.50 31.16 -18.86
N PRO A 1104 22.75 30.60 -20.07
CA PRO A 1104 22.34 31.07 -21.40
C PRO A 1104 21.03 30.48 -21.96
N GLY A 1105 20.15 29.92 -21.14
CA GLY A 1105 18.84 29.38 -21.56
C GLY A 1105 18.87 27.91 -21.97
N VAL A 1106 17.75 27.44 -22.53
CA VAL A 1106 17.46 26.02 -22.84
C VAL A 1106 17.91 25.66 -24.24
N THR A 1107 18.50 24.48 -24.44
CA THR A 1107 18.86 23.97 -25.77
C THR A 1107 17.62 23.75 -26.63
N MET A 1108 17.59 24.34 -27.82
CA MET A 1108 16.51 24.14 -28.79
C MET A 1108 16.63 22.79 -29.50
N THR A 1109 15.51 22.18 -29.86
CA THR A 1109 15.46 20.92 -30.58
C THR A 1109 15.90 21.13 -32.02
N LYS A 1110 16.90 20.35 -32.48
CA LYS A 1110 17.34 20.40 -33.87
C LYS A 1110 16.34 19.67 -34.76
N GLU A 1111 15.79 20.38 -35.73
CA GLU A 1111 14.88 19.83 -36.74
C GLU A 1111 15.70 19.31 -37.93
N SER A 1112 15.60 19.97 -39.09
CA SER A 1112 16.36 19.66 -40.31
C SER A 1112 16.91 20.94 -40.96
N ASN A 1113 17.93 20.82 -41.81
CA ASN A 1113 18.53 21.94 -42.56
C ASN A 1113 18.98 23.14 -41.70
N GLY A 1114 19.55 22.87 -40.52
CA GLY A 1114 20.03 23.91 -39.60
C GLY A 1114 18.93 24.72 -38.90
N LEU A 1115 17.67 24.27 -38.97
CA LEU A 1115 16.54 24.83 -38.24
C LEU A 1115 16.43 24.18 -36.85
N TYR A 1116 16.19 25.00 -35.84
CA TYR A 1116 15.98 24.59 -34.46
C TYR A 1116 14.61 25.10 -34.00
N SER A 1117 13.93 24.36 -33.14
CA SER A 1117 12.62 24.75 -32.61
C SER A 1117 12.56 24.65 -31.09
N TYR A 1118 11.66 25.45 -30.50
CA TYR A 1118 11.30 25.38 -29.10
C TYR A 1118 9.81 25.72 -28.95
N THR A 1119 9.09 24.95 -28.13
CA THR A 1119 7.68 25.21 -27.82
C THR A 1119 7.58 25.79 -26.42
N LEU A 1120 7.10 27.02 -26.33
CA LEU A 1120 6.86 27.71 -25.07
C LEU A 1120 5.43 27.41 -24.59
N LYS A 1121 5.34 26.77 -23.43
CA LYS A 1121 4.09 26.47 -22.72
C LYS A 1121 4.02 27.29 -21.43
N ASP A 1122 2.80 27.48 -20.91
CA ASP A 1122 2.54 28.09 -19.59
C ASP A 1122 3.11 29.52 -19.43
N TRP A 1123 3.04 30.31 -20.50
CA TRP A 1123 3.39 31.73 -20.51
C TRP A 1123 2.15 32.56 -20.82
N GLU A 1124 1.69 33.37 -19.86
CA GLU A 1124 0.39 34.06 -19.94
C GLU A 1124 0.47 35.44 -20.61
N GLN A 1125 1.67 35.96 -20.89
CA GLN A 1125 1.91 37.32 -21.40
C GLN A 1125 2.98 37.34 -22.50
N ASP A 1126 3.13 38.49 -23.17
CA ASP A 1126 4.23 38.71 -24.12
C ASP A 1126 5.59 38.46 -23.47
N ALA A 1127 6.48 37.78 -24.19
CA ALA A 1127 7.81 37.41 -23.74
C ALA A 1127 8.89 38.04 -24.65
N TYR A 1128 10.14 37.92 -24.24
CA TYR A 1128 11.30 38.34 -25.00
C TYR A 1128 12.28 37.18 -25.15
N VAL A 1129 12.80 37.00 -26.37
CA VAL A 1129 13.59 35.83 -26.77
C VAL A 1129 15.00 36.25 -27.16
N ILE A 1130 16.00 35.56 -26.63
CA ILE A 1130 17.41 35.70 -27.01
C ILE A 1130 17.92 34.33 -27.45
N PHE A 1131 18.59 34.27 -28.60
CA PHE A 1131 19.27 33.08 -29.09
C PHE A 1131 20.75 33.13 -28.76
N THR A 1132 21.36 31.99 -28.42
CA THR A 1132 22.79 31.92 -28.08
C THR A 1132 23.39 30.55 -28.40
N ASP A 1133 24.66 30.50 -28.78
CA ASP A 1133 25.44 29.26 -28.90
C ASP A 1133 26.20 28.92 -27.59
N GLY A 1134 26.02 29.73 -26.54
CA GLY A 1134 26.75 29.66 -25.27
C GLY A 1134 27.99 30.58 -25.20
N LYS A 1135 28.42 31.17 -26.32
CA LYS A 1135 29.53 32.14 -26.40
C LYS A 1135 29.10 33.48 -27.03
N ASN A 1136 28.28 33.41 -28.06
CA ASN A 1136 27.73 34.51 -28.83
C ASN A 1136 26.21 34.53 -28.64
N GLN A 1137 25.61 35.72 -28.59
CA GLN A 1137 24.16 35.88 -28.48
C GLN A 1137 23.61 36.81 -29.56
N ASN A 1138 22.34 36.63 -29.86
CA ASN A 1138 21.57 37.51 -30.72
C ASN A 1138 20.16 37.69 -30.13
N PRO A 1139 19.74 38.92 -29.80
CA PRO A 1139 20.43 40.21 -29.95
C PRO A 1139 21.73 40.32 -29.13
N GLY A 1140 22.62 41.25 -29.51
CA GLY A 1140 23.95 41.40 -28.89
C GLY A 1140 23.88 41.74 -27.39
N VAL A 1141 24.99 41.59 -26.66
CA VAL A 1141 25.04 41.84 -25.20
C VAL A 1141 24.49 43.23 -24.85
N GLY A 1142 23.52 43.29 -23.94
CA GLY A 1142 22.85 44.53 -23.54
C GLY A 1142 21.72 45.00 -24.47
N GLN A 1143 21.43 44.29 -25.55
CA GLN A 1143 20.27 44.55 -26.39
C GLN A 1143 19.05 43.76 -25.90
N LYS A 1144 17.87 44.38 -26.00
CA LYS A 1144 16.59 43.78 -25.64
C LYS A 1144 16.26 42.60 -26.56
N GLY A 1145 15.72 41.51 -26.00
CA GLY A 1145 15.35 40.32 -26.75
C GLY A 1145 14.25 40.56 -27.79
N PHE A 1146 14.07 39.61 -28.71
CA PHE A 1146 13.00 39.64 -29.70
C PHE A 1146 11.65 39.44 -29.04
N LYS A 1147 10.71 40.35 -29.26
CA LYS A 1147 9.36 40.26 -28.68
C LYS A 1147 8.61 39.07 -29.26
N LEU A 1148 8.13 38.18 -28.39
CA LEU A 1148 7.25 37.05 -28.71
C LEU A 1148 5.89 37.32 -28.08
N THR A 1149 4.88 37.53 -28.91
CA THR A 1149 3.50 37.64 -28.43
C THR A 1149 2.90 36.25 -28.21
N ASN A 1150 2.18 36.10 -27.10
CA ASN A 1150 1.61 34.81 -26.71
C ASN A 1150 0.70 34.22 -27.81
N GLY A 1151 0.83 32.92 -28.06
CA GLY A 1151 0.14 32.18 -29.12
C GLY A 1151 0.75 32.28 -30.52
N ASN A 1152 1.82 33.06 -30.71
CA ASN A 1152 2.43 33.19 -32.03
C ASN A 1152 3.45 32.10 -32.34
N LYS A 1153 3.54 31.76 -33.62
CA LYS A 1153 4.65 30.99 -34.19
C LYS A 1153 5.60 31.95 -34.88
N MET A 1154 6.84 32.01 -34.44
CA MET A 1154 7.83 32.98 -34.92
C MET A 1154 9.12 32.27 -35.31
N ILE A 1155 9.82 32.79 -36.33
CA ILE A 1155 11.12 32.30 -36.79
C ILE A 1155 12.15 33.42 -36.79
N TYR A 1156 13.37 33.08 -36.36
CA TYR A 1156 14.56 33.87 -36.57
C TYR A 1156 15.39 33.29 -37.74
N GLU A 1157 15.55 34.04 -38.83
CA GLU A 1157 16.37 33.64 -39.98
C GLU A 1157 17.02 34.88 -40.63
N ASN A 1158 18.31 34.79 -40.96
CA ASN A 1158 19.07 35.84 -41.66
C ASN A 1158 18.95 37.26 -41.06
N GLY A 1159 18.92 37.38 -39.73
CA GLY A 1159 18.81 38.67 -39.04
C GLY A 1159 17.38 39.18 -38.83
N SER A 1160 16.36 38.43 -39.26
CA SER A 1160 14.95 38.83 -39.18
C SER A 1160 14.16 37.96 -38.20
N TRP A 1161 13.30 38.60 -37.39
CA TRP A 1161 12.33 37.94 -36.50
C TRP A 1161 10.92 38.13 -37.06
N THR A 1162 10.34 37.08 -37.63
CA THR A 1162 9.08 37.14 -38.39
C THR A 1162 8.13 36.01 -38.04
N GLN A 1163 6.85 36.16 -38.36
CA GLN A 1163 5.86 35.10 -38.17
C GLN A 1163 6.18 33.88 -39.04
N TYR A 1164 6.16 32.70 -38.44
CA TYR A 1164 6.42 31.43 -39.11
C TYR A 1164 5.10 30.87 -39.67
N ASN A 1165 4.94 30.98 -40.99
CA ASN A 1165 3.83 30.39 -41.72
C ASN A 1165 4.35 29.11 -42.36
N ASN A 1166 3.90 27.95 -41.84
CA ASN A 1166 4.29 26.57 -42.19
C ASN A 1166 4.99 26.35 -43.54
#